data_AF-A0A1D2J7S4-F1
#
_entry.id   AF-A0A1D2J7S4-F1
#
_cell.length_a   1.000
_cell.length_b   1.000
_cell.length_c   1.000
_cell.angle_alpha   90.00
_cell.angle_beta   90.00
_cell.angle_gamma   90.00
#
_symmetry.space_group_name_H-M   'P 1'
#
loop_
_entity.id
_entity.type
_entity.pdbx_description
1 polymer ?
#
loop_
_entity_poly.entity_id
_entity_poly.type
_entity_poly.pdbx_seq_one_letter_code
_entity_poly.pdbx_strand_id
1 'polypeptide(L)'
;MRLKYLFSMAATVAPVVTVEGKAVFAHFIVGNGAGMTSFDWKNDIEHAKAASIDGFVLNIGPQDSYTFDVLYKAYTVAAEVGNFALFLSFDYLTGGPWPIDRVIQLINSFQQLPAQFKHNNRPVVTTFEGVNNINDWISIKKSTGCFFMPTWTSLGPEGLHKVLDIIDGVSSWDAWPNGANSKSQEADDAYRKVLGHKPYMMPISAWFYTNLPQWGKNWLWRGDDLWFERWQQVITLQPEFVQLLTWNDYGESSYIGPIHLNGIPNGAAEYVVGKPHDGWRALLPYYIAAYKMYDGTRSQYKKQEKANSCKFVQRSKILCPVKKKSQEPADIITFWYRVNPGMAGSAGGTTGNDANHGQQTLNPTVVSEDKIFVSVYTKYPSIIYVQIGEWPEILVHVGSGLQHFNVRYGNFRGPVRISLWREGTMLVSTTGPEITDLCVNGKLTPHFTNMTRQFQSNLRVSMSSLRSQLPITQAEPHYQPQSTEETRRREDSPPSSISPESYAQPFCDFMTSNPTIFHAVASFCSQLEAHGFKALSERDVWSSTLKPGGKYFCTRNGSSLVAFTIGSDYKPGNGFAIVGGHADALCAKLKPVSKLQTKAGYVQLGVAPYAGSLSSTWWDRDLGIGGRVLVRDLDTGTIESKLVKLDWAIARIPSLAVHFGPQSRGPFNKETQMVPIIALDNSDLFENQETAVKEDIEIKQGTYAATQPPRLVKVIAEQLGVSDLSTIVNWELELFDIQPAQIGGLDKEFIFAGRIDDKLCCYSAQEALLASSDNMSTGVVKMVGMFDSEEIGSLLRQGARSNFMSSIIERIVETFSPSYGPNILSQTVANSFFLSSDVTHAVNPNFLNVYMEGHSPRLNVGVAVSADPNGHMATDSISAAILQRVAEKCGSALQIFQIRNDGVSGGTIGPMTSARIGMRAIDAGIVQLSMHSIRAMTGNMDPGLGVKLFKGFFDYFEEVDHEFRGC
;
A
#
# COMPACT_ATOMS: atom_id res chain seq x y z
N MET A 1 6.04 56.19 -29.73
CA MET A 1 4.73 55.49 -29.64
C MET A 1 5.02 54.00 -29.90
N ARG A 2 5.25 53.22 -28.83
CA ARG A 2 4.37 52.15 -28.27
C ARG A 2 4.31 50.92 -29.20
N LEU A 3 4.49 49.66 -28.79
CA LEU A 3 4.49 49.04 -27.46
C LEU A 3 5.18 47.65 -27.58
N LYS A 4 6.08 47.29 -26.66
CA LYS A 4 6.58 45.92 -26.46
C LYS A 4 5.61 45.20 -25.51
N TYR A 5 5.03 44.08 -25.91
CA TYR A 5 4.31 43.19 -24.99
C TYR A 5 5.29 42.18 -24.38
N LEU A 6 5.52 42.32 -23.08
CA LEU A 6 6.11 41.31 -22.22
C LEU A 6 5.10 40.17 -22.04
N PHE A 7 5.49 38.93 -22.35
CA PHE A 7 4.83 37.76 -21.79
C PHE A 7 5.42 37.52 -20.40
N SER A 8 4.60 37.81 -19.38
CA SER A 8 4.84 37.38 -18.00
C SER A 8 4.66 35.87 -17.91
N MET A 9 5.74 35.12 -17.67
CA MET A 9 5.63 33.78 -17.10
C MET A 9 5.16 33.96 -15.64
N ALA A 10 3.87 33.75 -15.40
CA ALA A 10 3.38 33.51 -14.05
C ALA A 10 3.90 32.13 -13.62
N ALA A 11 5.05 32.10 -12.95
CA ALA A 11 5.39 30.97 -12.09
C ALA A 11 4.30 30.91 -11.02
N THR A 12 3.52 29.83 -10.99
CA THR A 12 2.70 29.50 -9.84
C THR A 12 3.64 29.27 -8.66
N VAL A 13 3.85 30.33 -7.87
CA VAL A 13 4.53 30.25 -6.59
C VAL A 13 3.66 29.38 -5.71
N ALA A 14 4.14 28.16 -5.38
CA ALA A 14 3.52 27.35 -4.35
C ALA A 14 3.37 28.20 -3.09
N PRO A 15 2.20 28.26 -2.44
CA PRO A 15 2.01 29.09 -1.26
C PRO A 15 3.02 28.67 -0.19
N VAL A 16 3.79 29.63 0.32
CA VAL A 16 4.64 29.42 1.49
C VAL A 16 3.72 29.07 2.65
N VAL A 17 3.99 27.96 3.34
CA VAL A 17 3.20 27.56 4.52
C VAL A 17 3.57 28.47 5.68
N THR A 18 2.85 29.57 5.84
CA THR A 18 2.87 30.39 7.06
C THR A 18 1.68 30.00 7.93
N VAL A 19 1.93 29.21 8.98
CA VAL A 19 0.92 29.06 10.04
C VAL A 19 1.09 30.24 10.99
N GLU A 20 0.28 31.28 10.83
CA GLU A 20 0.13 32.32 11.84
C GLU A 20 -0.76 31.79 12.97
N GLY A 21 -0.16 31.42 14.11
CA GLY A 21 -0.85 30.97 15.31
C GLY A 21 -0.51 29.55 15.77
N LYS A 22 -1.43 28.94 16.52
CA LYS A 22 -1.25 27.62 17.15
C LYS A 22 -0.99 26.50 16.14
N ALA A 23 0.05 25.71 16.37
CA ALA A 23 0.41 24.58 15.51
C ALA A 23 0.72 23.29 16.30
N VAL A 24 0.48 22.15 15.66
CA VAL A 24 0.71 20.80 16.19
C VAL A 24 1.66 20.07 15.27
N PHE A 25 2.79 19.62 15.80
CA PHE A 25 3.80 18.89 15.05
C PHE A 25 3.94 17.47 15.60
N ALA A 26 4.35 16.53 14.75
CA ALA A 26 4.81 15.21 15.22
C ALA A 26 6.30 15.05 14.98
N HIS A 27 7.01 14.52 15.97
CA HIS A 27 8.44 14.31 15.89
C HIS A 27 8.76 13.05 15.09
N PHE A 28 9.62 13.17 14.09
CA PHE A 28 9.94 12.12 13.13
C PHE A 28 11.42 11.77 13.23
N ILE A 29 11.73 10.52 13.58
CA ILE A 29 13.09 10.00 13.62
C ILE A 29 13.55 9.72 12.19
N VAL A 30 14.38 10.59 11.63
CA VAL A 30 14.84 10.50 10.24
C VAL A 30 15.67 9.23 10.00
N GLY A 31 16.43 8.79 11.00
CA GLY A 31 17.16 7.51 10.94
C GLY A 31 16.27 6.30 10.69
N ASN A 32 15.06 6.27 11.27
CA ASN A 32 14.08 5.21 11.02
C ASN A 32 13.42 5.34 9.63
N GLY A 33 13.55 6.50 8.98
CA GLY A 33 13.05 6.78 7.63
C GLY A 33 14.09 6.66 6.52
N ALA A 34 15.30 6.14 6.82
CA ALA A 34 16.40 6.08 5.85
C ALA A 34 16.03 5.37 4.54
N GLY A 35 15.25 4.29 4.64
CA GLY A 35 14.80 3.48 3.49
C GLY A 35 13.48 3.93 2.86
N MET A 36 12.83 5.00 3.36
CA MET A 36 11.52 5.41 2.86
C MET A 36 11.59 6.01 1.45
N THR A 37 10.69 5.56 0.59
CA THR A 37 10.47 6.08 -0.76
C THR A 37 9.67 7.39 -0.72
N SER A 38 9.58 8.10 -1.85
CA SER A 38 8.72 9.30 -1.93
C SER A 38 7.24 8.97 -1.70
N PHE A 39 6.81 7.74 -2.06
CA PHE A 39 5.47 7.25 -1.76
C PHE A 39 5.26 7.09 -0.26
N ASP A 40 6.21 6.48 0.45
CA ASP A 40 6.12 6.31 1.91
C ASP A 40 6.06 7.65 2.64
N TRP A 41 6.90 8.62 2.24
CA TRP A 41 6.85 9.99 2.77
C TRP A 41 5.50 10.68 2.49
N LYS A 42 4.96 10.53 1.28
CA LYS A 42 3.67 11.10 0.91
C LYS A 42 2.56 10.50 1.77
N ASN A 43 2.55 9.18 1.90
CA ASN A 43 1.59 8.45 2.70
C ASN A 43 1.63 8.87 4.18
N ASP A 44 2.81 8.99 4.77
CA ASP A 44 2.96 9.44 6.17
C ASP A 44 2.47 10.88 6.36
N ILE A 45 2.79 11.79 5.44
CA ILE A 45 2.33 13.18 5.46
C ILE A 45 0.80 13.24 5.33
N GLU A 46 0.20 12.45 4.45
CA GLU A 46 -1.26 12.40 4.27
C GLU A 46 -1.97 11.86 5.51
N HIS A 47 -1.42 10.83 6.17
CA HIS A 47 -1.94 10.34 7.45
C HIS A 47 -1.83 11.38 8.57
N ALA A 48 -0.73 12.13 8.62
CA ALA A 48 -0.55 13.19 9.61
C ALA A 48 -1.56 14.34 9.39
N LYS A 49 -1.76 14.75 8.12
CA LYS A 49 -2.77 15.75 7.75
C LYS A 49 -4.18 15.28 8.08
N ALA A 50 -4.52 14.02 7.80
CA ALA A 50 -5.82 13.44 8.17
C ALA A 50 -6.06 13.47 9.69
N ALA A 51 -5.00 13.32 10.48
CA ALA A 51 -5.01 13.47 11.93
C ALA A 51 -4.99 14.95 12.40
N SER A 52 -5.06 15.93 11.49
CA SER A 52 -4.96 17.38 11.75
C SER A 52 -3.62 17.85 12.31
N ILE A 53 -2.54 17.09 12.10
CA ILE A 53 -1.16 17.49 12.42
C ILE A 53 -0.67 18.44 11.31
N ASP A 54 -0.03 19.54 11.69
CA ASP A 54 0.39 20.61 10.79
C ASP A 54 1.77 20.36 10.15
N GLY A 55 2.58 19.48 10.74
CA GLY A 55 3.91 19.23 10.24
C GLY A 55 4.74 18.20 11.01
N PHE A 56 5.95 17.94 10.51
CA PHE A 56 6.93 17.10 11.19
C PHE A 56 8.14 17.87 11.71
N VAL A 57 8.61 17.46 12.89
CA VAL A 57 9.90 17.85 13.45
C VAL A 57 10.91 16.75 13.12
N LEU A 58 11.88 17.03 12.24
CA LEU A 58 12.76 16.03 11.65
C LEU A 58 14.02 15.84 12.52
N ASN A 59 14.05 14.76 13.30
CA ASN A 59 15.17 14.42 14.18
C ASN A 59 16.30 13.75 13.42
N ILE A 60 17.46 14.39 13.39
CA ILE A 60 18.63 13.98 12.61
C ILE A 60 19.84 13.77 13.51
N GLY A 61 20.61 12.72 13.23
CA GLY A 61 21.85 12.40 13.93
C GLY A 61 23.11 12.79 13.14
N PRO A 62 24.20 13.21 13.79
CA PRO A 62 25.43 13.61 13.12
C PRO A 62 26.14 12.43 12.42
N GLN A 63 25.93 11.20 12.89
CA GLN A 63 26.52 9.99 12.31
C GLN A 63 25.92 9.60 10.95
N ASP A 64 24.73 10.09 10.61
CA ASP A 64 23.97 9.61 9.45
C ASP A 64 24.44 10.31 8.16
N SER A 65 25.21 9.59 7.34
CA SER A 65 25.76 10.09 6.07
C SER A 65 24.68 10.40 5.02
N TYR A 66 23.52 9.75 5.13
CA TYR A 66 22.37 9.88 4.23
C TYR A 66 21.39 11.00 4.61
N THR A 67 21.66 11.75 5.69
CA THR A 67 20.74 12.77 6.23
C THR A 67 20.24 13.74 5.16
N PHE A 68 21.12 14.26 4.32
CA PHE A 68 20.76 15.28 3.33
C PHE A 68 19.73 14.76 2.32
N ASP A 69 19.94 13.55 1.78
CA ASP A 69 19.08 12.97 0.74
C ASP A 69 17.69 12.67 1.28
N VAL A 70 17.59 12.16 2.52
CA VAL A 70 16.31 11.88 3.16
C VAL A 70 15.56 13.18 3.47
N LEU A 71 16.24 14.20 3.98
CA LEU A 71 15.65 15.53 4.20
C LEU A 71 15.17 16.15 2.88
N TYR A 72 15.99 16.13 1.83
CA TYR A 72 15.60 16.68 0.52
C TYR A 72 14.35 16.00 -0.03
N LYS A 73 14.27 14.67 0.07
CA LYS A 73 13.09 13.89 -0.30
C LYS A 73 11.86 14.31 0.51
N ALA A 74 11.97 14.36 1.84
CA ALA A 74 10.87 14.74 2.73
C ALA A 74 10.34 16.16 2.43
N TYR A 75 11.23 17.14 2.28
CA TYR A 75 10.85 18.53 1.94
C TYR A 75 10.23 18.64 0.55
N THR A 76 10.72 17.88 -0.43
CA THR A 76 10.15 17.87 -1.79
C THR A 76 8.71 17.34 -1.75
N VAL A 77 8.50 16.18 -1.11
CA VAL A 77 7.17 15.57 -1.00
C VAL A 77 6.21 16.44 -0.19
N ALA A 78 6.66 17.05 0.92
CA ALA A 78 5.82 17.97 1.70
C ALA A 78 5.41 19.21 0.89
N ALA A 79 6.30 19.73 0.03
CA ALA A 79 5.97 20.82 -0.87
C ALA A 79 4.97 20.39 -1.95
N GLU A 80 5.08 19.18 -2.48
CA GLU A 80 4.13 18.60 -3.45
C GLU A 80 2.73 18.38 -2.86
N VAL A 81 2.65 17.85 -1.63
CA VAL A 81 1.38 17.62 -0.91
C VAL A 81 0.74 18.95 -0.48
N GLY A 82 1.55 19.95 -0.16
CA GLY A 82 1.13 21.28 0.27
C GLY A 82 0.51 21.31 1.67
N ASN A 83 0.45 22.49 2.29
CA ASN A 83 -0.14 22.71 3.62
C ASN A 83 0.38 21.75 4.71
N PHE A 84 1.67 21.43 4.67
CA PHE A 84 2.34 20.61 5.68
C PHE A 84 3.76 21.12 5.89
N ALA A 85 4.12 21.41 7.14
CA ALA A 85 5.38 22.07 7.47
C ALA A 85 6.43 21.07 7.98
N LEU A 86 7.70 21.36 7.75
CA LEU A 86 8.83 20.59 8.25
C LEU A 86 9.84 21.53 8.90
N PHE A 87 10.51 21.08 9.97
CA PHE A 87 11.69 21.76 10.48
C PHE A 87 12.67 20.81 11.17
N LEU A 88 13.94 21.20 11.21
CA LEU A 88 15.04 20.36 11.67
C LEU A 88 15.12 20.32 13.21
N SER A 89 15.37 19.13 13.73
CA SER A 89 15.76 18.84 15.12
C SER A 89 17.12 18.15 15.13
N PHE A 90 18.14 18.85 15.60
CA PHE A 90 19.49 18.28 15.73
C PHE A 90 19.59 17.45 17.01
N ASP A 91 19.78 16.14 16.87
CA ASP A 91 19.95 15.23 18.00
C ASP A 91 21.40 15.27 18.48
N TYR A 92 21.61 15.71 19.72
CA TYR A 92 22.93 15.81 20.35
C TYR A 92 23.25 14.63 21.27
N LEU A 93 22.30 13.72 21.53
CA LEU A 93 22.54 12.52 22.32
C LEU A 93 22.98 11.34 21.46
N THR A 94 22.63 11.35 20.18
CA THR A 94 23.04 10.34 19.22
C THR A 94 24.33 10.76 18.52
N GLY A 95 25.35 9.90 18.47
CA GLY A 95 26.57 10.12 17.68
C GLY A 95 27.53 11.24 18.12
N GLY A 96 27.23 12.01 19.16
CA GLY A 96 28.10 13.06 19.73
C GLY A 96 27.73 14.50 19.33
N PRO A 97 28.57 15.51 19.64
CA PRO A 97 28.25 16.91 19.37
C PRO A 97 28.29 17.22 17.87
N TRP A 98 27.43 18.14 17.44
CA TRP A 98 27.39 18.60 16.05
C TRP A 98 28.49 19.62 15.74
N PRO A 99 29.24 19.48 14.63
CA PRO A 99 30.09 20.56 14.12
C PRO A 99 29.24 21.77 13.69
N ILE A 100 29.60 22.97 14.19
CA ILE A 100 28.88 24.24 13.96
C ILE A 100 28.63 24.49 12.47
N ASP A 101 29.65 24.35 11.63
CA ASP A 101 29.55 24.61 10.19
C ASP A 101 28.55 23.68 9.50
N ARG A 102 28.44 22.43 9.96
CA ARG A 102 27.49 21.45 9.41
C ARG A 102 26.05 21.80 9.80
N VAL A 103 25.83 22.28 11.03
CA VAL A 103 24.52 22.77 11.46
C VAL A 103 24.10 23.97 10.61
N ILE A 104 24.99 24.95 10.44
CA ILE A 104 24.75 26.14 9.60
C ILE A 104 24.43 25.73 8.16
N GLN A 105 25.22 24.82 7.58
CA GLN A 105 25.02 24.33 6.23
C GLN A 105 23.64 23.69 6.04
N LEU A 106 23.23 22.81 6.95
CA LEU A 106 21.94 22.13 6.88
C LEU A 106 20.80 23.14 7.00
N ILE A 107 20.82 24.03 8.00
CA ILE A 107 19.78 25.06 8.14
C ILE A 107 19.68 25.90 6.87
N ASN A 108 20.82 26.37 6.34
CA ASN A 108 20.84 27.21 5.14
C ASN A 108 20.33 26.50 3.89
N SER A 109 20.50 25.17 3.80
CA SER A 109 20.05 24.37 2.67
C SER A 109 18.52 24.21 2.61
N PHE A 110 17.86 24.13 3.77
CA PHE A 110 16.42 23.85 3.85
C PHE A 110 15.57 25.08 4.17
N GLN A 111 16.15 26.14 4.75
CA GLN A 111 15.37 27.31 5.25
C GLN A 111 14.55 28.08 4.21
N GLN A 112 14.91 27.98 2.92
CA GLN A 112 14.21 28.65 1.83
C GLN A 112 13.17 27.76 1.13
N LEU A 113 13.10 26.46 1.47
CA LEU A 113 12.15 25.56 0.83
C LEU A 113 10.71 25.86 1.29
N PRO A 114 9.70 25.70 0.42
CA PRO A 114 8.31 26.08 0.72
C PRO A 114 7.70 25.38 1.94
N ALA A 115 8.12 24.12 2.20
CA ALA A 115 7.67 23.33 3.33
C ALA A 115 8.36 23.69 4.65
N GLN A 116 9.39 24.55 4.67
CA GLN A 116 10.05 24.95 5.91
C GLN A 116 9.08 25.71 6.82
N PHE A 117 8.90 25.23 8.04
CA PHE A 117 8.14 25.95 9.05
C PHE A 117 8.87 27.25 9.44
N LYS A 118 8.14 28.37 9.37
CA LYS A 118 8.64 29.70 9.73
C LYS A 118 7.75 30.34 10.78
N HIS A 119 8.36 30.91 11.81
CA HIS A 119 7.68 31.72 12.81
C HIS A 119 8.22 33.15 12.72
N ASN A 120 7.34 34.14 12.54
CA ASN A 120 7.72 35.53 12.24
C ASN A 120 8.76 35.64 11.10
N ASN A 121 8.52 34.92 9.99
CA ASN A 121 9.41 34.81 8.82
C ASN A 121 10.81 34.23 9.07
N ARG A 122 11.10 33.71 10.27
CA ARG A 122 12.38 33.06 10.60
C ARG A 122 12.21 31.53 10.58
N PRO A 123 13.12 30.76 9.98
CA PRO A 123 13.02 29.30 9.93
C PRO A 123 13.16 28.73 11.33
N VAL A 124 12.16 27.94 11.78
CA VAL A 124 12.22 27.31 13.10
C VAL A 124 13.23 26.17 13.07
N VAL A 125 14.03 26.06 14.13
CA VAL A 125 15.00 24.97 14.34
C VAL A 125 14.96 24.58 15.81
N THR A 126 15.09 23.29 16.09
CA THR A 126 15.16 22.74 17.45
C THR A 126 16.33 21.78 17.59
N THR A 127 16.48 21.22 18.79
CA THR A 127 17.42 20.15 19.11
C THR A 127 16.70 19.09 19.94
N PHE A 128 17.27 17.90 19.99
CA PHE A 128 17.07 16.97 21.09
C PHE A 128 18.31 17.02 22.00
N GLU A 129 18.13 17.58 23.19
CA GLU A 129 19.21 17.94 24.13
C GLU A 129 20.31 18.82 23.52
N GLY A 130 21.54 18.74 24.03
CA GLY A 130 22.67 19.59 23.62
C GLY A 130 23.05 20.71 24.59
N VAL A 131 22.72 20.57 25.88
CA VAL A 131 23.05 21.56 26.92
C VAL A 131 24.54 21.88 27.06
N ASN A 132 25.41 20.94 26.69
CA ASN A 132 26.87 21.16 26.68
C ASN A 132 27.34 22.04 25.52
N ASN A 133 26.45 22.34 24.55
CA ASN A 133 26.72 23.06 23.32
C ASN A 133 25.89 24.35 23.20
N ILE A 134 25.38 24.88 24.32
CA ILE A 134 24.55 26.10 24.36
C ILE A 134 25.24 27.28 23.65
N ASN A 135 26.53 27.47 23.88
CA ASN A 135 27.28 28.61 23.35
C ASN A 135 27.44 28.56 21.82
N ASP A 136 27.38 27.38 21.19
CA ASP A 136 27.47 27.23 19.74
C ASP A 136 26.32 27.97 19.04
N TRP A 137 25.14 27.96 19.67
CA TRP A 137 23.91 28.53 19.12
C TRP A 137 23.92 30.06 19.02
N ILE A 138 24.81 30.76 19.73
CA ILE A 138 25.04 32.19 19.54
C ILE A 138 25.53 32.46 18.10
N SER A 139 26.51 31.67 17.64
CA SER A 139 27.09 31.80 16.31
C SER A 139 26.18 31.23 15.20
N ILE A 140 25.52 30.10 15.46
CA ILE A 140 24.60 29.45 14.52
C ILE A 140 23.41 30.36 14.22
N LYS A 141 22.77 30.93 15.25
CA LYS A 141 21.64 31.86 15.08
C LYS A 141 22.06 33.12 14.32
N LYS A 142 23.23 33.68 14.65
CA LYS A 142 23.76 34.85 13.94
C LYS A 142 23.96 34.57 12.44
N SER A 143 24.40 33.36 12.10
CA SER A 143 24.74 32.97 10.72
C SER A 143 23.53 32.55 9.88
N THR A 144 22.47 32.06 10.51
CA THR A 144 21.30 31.49 9.83
C THR A 144 20.04 32.35 9.97
N GLY A 145 19.95 33.19 11.01
CA GLY A 145 18.73 33.92 11.35
C GLY A 145 17.59 33.04 11.89
N CYS A 146 17.84 31.77 12.20
CA CYS A 146 16.81 30.82 12.60
C CYS A 146 16.09 31.21 13.90
N PHE A 147 14.80 30.90 14.00
CA PHE A 147 14.02 30.96 15.24
C PHE A 147 14.33 29.70 16.05
N PHE A 148 15.12 29.84 17.12
CA PHE A 148 15.68 28.69 17.83
C PHE A 148 14.86 28.32 19.07
N MET A 149 14.33 27.10 19.09
CA MET A 149 13.46 26.58 20.15
C MET A 149 13.93 25.19 20.61
N PRO A 150 15.02 25.09 21.38
CA PRO A 150 15.65 23.80 21.73
C PRO A 150 14.78 22.95 22.65
N THR A 151 15.02 21.63 22.62
CA THR A 151 14.50 20.67 23.61
C THR A 151 15.59 20.35 24.64
N TRP A 152 15.91 21.32 25.51
CA TRP A 152 16.87 21.15 26.60
C TRP A 152 16.17 20.75 27.89
N THR A 153 15.55 19.57 27.88
CA THR A 153 14.75 19.10 29.02
C THR A 153 15.64 18.87 30.23
N SER A 154 16.86 18.36 30.03
CA SER A 154 17.83 18.14 31.11
C SER A 154 18.28 19.43 31.82
N LEU A 155 18.14 20.60 31.18
CA LEU A 155 18.47 21.89 31.79
C LEU A 155 17.40 22.34 32.81
N GLY A 156 16.15 21.88 32.62
CA GLY A 156 15.00 22.24 33.42
C GLY A 156 14.60 23.72 33.33
N PRO A 157 13.44 24.10 33.92
CA PRO A 157 13.00 25.50 34.02
C PRO A 157 14.00 26.41 34.76
N GLU A 158 14.65 25.92 35.82
CA GLU A 158 15.58 26.72 36.62
C GLU A 158 16.83 27.12 35.84
N GLY A 159 17.38 26.20 35.04
CA GLY A 159 18.56 26.47 34.22
C GLY A 159 18.28 27.42 33.06
N LEU A 160 17.04 27.44 32.54
CA LEU A 160 16.65 28.28 31.40
C LEU A 160 16.83 29.78 31.64
N HIS A 161 16.71 30.27 32.87
CA HIS A 161 16.92 31.69 33.20
C HIS A 161 18.25 32.25 32.71
N LYS A 162 19.27 31.39 32.59
CA LYS A 162 20.64 31.76 32.21
C LYS A 162 20.85 31.86 30.69
N VAL A 163 19.86 31.47 29.88
CA VAL A 163 20.01 31.32 28.41
C VAL A 163 18.86 31.93 27.61
N LEU A 164 18.01 32.74 28.25
CA LEU A 164 16.84 33.38 27.63
C LEU A 164 17.21 34.36 26.49
N ASP A 165 18.44 34.87 26.50
CA ASP A 165 19.03 35.71 25.46
C ASP A 165 19.49 34.89 24.23
N ILE A 166 19.79 33.61 24.42
CA ILE A 166 20.23 32.69 23.35
C ILE A 166 19.02 32.07 22.63
N ILE A 167 17.93 31.74 23.32
CA ILE A 167 16.78 31.03 22.74
C ILE A 167 15.63 31.96 22.36
N ASP A 168 14.84 31.59 21.36
CA ASP A 168 13.63 32.33 20.96
C ASP A 168 12.34 31.72 21.57
N GLY A 169 12.38 30.44 21.96
CA GLY A 169 11.35 29.70 22.70
C GLY A 169 11.96 28.44 23.31
N VAL A 170 11.14 27.55 23.90
CA VAL A 170 11.62 26.21 24.32
C VAL A 170 10.62 25.12 23.99
N SER A 171 11.12 23.93 23.65
CA SER A 171 10.37 22.68 23.64
C SER A 171 10.77 21.83 24.86
N SER A 172 9.90 20.92 25.28
CA SER A 172 10.21 19.96 26.35
C SER A 172 10.01 18.54 25.84
N TRP A 173 10.70 17.57 26.44
CA TRP A 173 10.49 16.13 26.23
C TRP A 173 9.75 15.46 27.41
N ASP A 174 9.36 16.23 28.42
CA ASP A 174 8.68 15.76 29.63
C ASP A 174 7.17 15.46 29.39
N ALA A 175 6.88 14.42 28.62
CA ALA A 175 5.50 14.00 28.30
C ALA A 175 4.91 12.97 29.27
N TRP A 176 5.75 12.19 29.97
CA TRP A 176 5.30 11.04 30.77
C TRP A 176 5.30 11.35 32.27
N PRO A 177 4.42 10.70 33.05
CA PRO A 177 4.35 10.91 34.48
C PRO A 177 5.56 10.33 35.22
N ASN A 178 5.82 10.89 36.40
CA ASN A 178 6.80 10.35 37.33
C ASN A 178 6.11 9.35 38.26
N GLY A 179 6.64 8.13 38.35
CA GLY A 179 6.03 7.08 39.18
C GLY A 179 4.75 6.50 38.56
N ALA A 180 3.85 6.05 39.42
CA ALA A 180 2.54 5.53 39.03
C ALA A 180 1.45 6.60 39.06
N ASN A 181 1.81 7.90 39.08
CA ASN A 181 0.85 9.01 39.17
C ASN A 181 0.34 9.42 37.78
N SER A 182 -0.75 10.19 37.73
CA SER A 182 -1.15 10.90 36.50
C SER A 182 -0.19 12.05 36.21
N LYS A 183 0.00 12.42 34.94
CA LYS A 183 0.92 13.50 34.56
C LYS A 183 0.35 14.85 35.00
N SER A 184 1.09 15.63 35.78
CA SER A 184 0.70 16.99 36.17
C SER A 184 1.12 18.03 35.12
N GLN A 185 0.56 19.24 35.23
CA GLN A 185 0.90 20.42 34.42
C GLN A 185 2.05 21.25 35.01
N GLU A 186 2.58 20.86 36.17
CA GLU A 186 3.48 21.72 36.97
C GLU A 186 4.77 22.07 36.24
N ALA A 187 5.37 21.11 35.53
CA ALA A 187 6.55 21.35 34.72
C ALA A 187 6.25 22.30 33.56
N ASP A 188 5.12 22.12 32.87
CA ASP A 188 4.70 22.99 31.77
C ASP A 188 4.50 24.44 32.25
N ASP A 189 3.84 24.63 33.40
CA ASP A 189 3.65 25.93 34.03
C ASP A 189 4.98 26.57 34.44
N ALA A 190 5.92 25.78 34.97
CA ALA A 190 7.24 26.26 35.33
C ALA A 190 8.02 26.75 34.09
N TYR A 191 8.02 25.99 32.99
CA TYR A 191 8.64 26.43 31.73
C TYR A 191 8.02 27.73 31.23
N ARG A 192 6.69 27.83 31.17
CA ARG A 192 5.99 29.03 30.71
C ARG A 192 6.26 30.25 31.57
N LYS A 193 6.31 30.06 32.90
CA LYS A 193 6.63 31.14 33.84
C LYS A 193 8.03 31.72 33.59
N VAL A 194 9.00 30.87 33.29
CA VAL A 194 10.38 31.31 33.00
C VAL A 194 10.49 31.99 31.63
N LEU A 195 9.78 31.51 30.63
CA LEU A 195 9.80 32.06 29.26
C LEU A 195 9.12 33.43 29.13
N GLY A 196 8.17 33.75 30.02
CA GLY A 196 7.38 34.97 29.93
C GLY A 196 6.55 35.01 28.64
N HIS A 197 6.94 35.83 27.68
CA HIS A 197 6.26 35.98 26.38
C HIS A 197 6.83 35.11 25.26
N LYS A 198 7.93 34.41 25.49
CA LYS A 198 8.52 33.51 24.46
C LYS A 198 7.66 32.24 24.31
N PRO A 199 7.52 31.70 23.08
CA PRO A 199 6.72 30.50 22.84
C PRO A 199 7.22 29.28 23.60
N TYR A 200 6.25 28.47 24.03
CA TYR A 200 6.45 27.15 24.58
C TYR A 200 5.83 26.10 23.66
N MET A 201 6.62 25.09 23.29
CA MET A 201 6.14 23.91 22.58
C MET A 201 5.93 22.77 23.58
N MET A 202 4.65 22.49 23.86
CA MET A 202 4.24 21.55 24.90
C MET A 202 4.29 20.10 24.39
N PRO A 203 4.94 19.18 25.11
CA PRO A 203 5.04 17.79 24.68
C PRO A 203 3.79 16.97 25.02
N ILE A 204 3.41 16.09 24.09
CA ILE A 204 2.41 15.06 24.29
C ILE A 204 2.99 13.74 23.78
N SER A 205 2.77 12.66 24.50
CA SER A 205 3.08 11.33 24.02
C SER A 205 1.98 10.35 24.40
N ALA A 206 1.88 9.27 23.62
CA ALA A 206 1.06 8.13 23.94
C ALA A 206 1.80 7.23 24.95
N TRP A 207 1.74 5.92 24.77
CA TRP A 207 2.44 4.96 25.61
C TRP A 207 3.97 5.07 25.46
N PHE A 208 4.74 4.63 26.47
CA PHE A 208 6.17 4.36 26.33
C PHE A 208 6.51 2.97 26.83
N TYR A 209 7.15 2.16 25.97
CA TYR A 209 7.68 0.86 26.33
C TYR A 209 8.93 0.57 25.51
N THR A 210 9.98 0.12 26.17
CA THR A 210 11.20 -0.30 25.49
C THR A 210 11.79 -1.54 26.16
N ASN A 211 12.31 -2.46 25.35
CA ASN A 211 13.06 -3.62 25.80
C ASN A 211 14.20 -3.90 24.83
N LEU A 212 15.20 -3.02 24.92
CA LEU A 212 16.43 -2.99 24.15
C LEU A 212 17.61 -2.99 25.12
N PRO A 213 17.81 -4.07 25.91
CA PRO A 213 18.83 -4.12 26.95
C PRO A 213 20.25 -3.94 26.40
N GLN A 214 20.48 -4.24 25.12
CA GLN A 214 21.74 -3.96 24.43
C GLN A 214 22.10 -2.47 24.40
N TRP A 215 21.13 -1.58 24.63
CA TRP A 215 21.32 -0.13 24.73
C TRP A 215 21.00 0.41 26.12
N GLY A 216 20.95 -0.47 27.13
CA GLY A 216 20.60 -0.09 28.50
C GLY A 216 19.13 0.33 28.66
N LYS A 217 18.27 -0.03 27.69
CA LYS A 217 16.86 0.35 27.69
C LYS A 217 15.96 -0.85 28.02
N ASN A 218 15.30 -0.85 29.17
CA ASN A 218 14.31 -1.89 29.51
C ASN A 218 13.30 -1.41 30.58
N TRP A 219 12.41 -0.50 30.22
CA TRP A 219 11.40 0.02 31.14
C TRP A 219 10.11 0.42 30.43
N LEU A 220 9.09 0.71 31.22
CA LEU A 220 7.82 1.27 30.75
C LEU A 220 7.39 2.44 31.65
N TRP A 221 6.83 3.48 31.06
CA TRP A 221 6.18 4.56 31.80
C TRP A 221 4.67 4.43 31.74
N ARG A 222 3.97 5.01 32.73
CA ARG A 222 2.52 4.96 32.78
C ARG A 222 1.91 5.71 31.60
N GLY A 223 1.29 4.95 30.68
CA GLY A 223 0.57 5.46 29.50
C GLY A 223 -0.95 5.32 29.57
N ASP A 224 -1.46 4.69 30.63
CA ASP A 224 -2.84 4.24 30.83
C ASP A 224 -3.92 5.27 30.44
N ASP A 225 -3.97 6.43 31.10
CA ASP A 225 -4.93 7.52 30.81
C ASP A 225 -4.23 8.71 30.09
N LEU A 226 -2.92 8.61 29.84
CA LEU A 226 -2.02 9.73 29.54
C LEU A 226 -2.43 10.53 28.29
N TRP A 227 -2.80 9.83 27.22
CA TRP A 227 -3.16 10.47 25.96
C TRP A 227 -4.36 11.41 26.13
N PHE A 228 -5.40 10.95 26.83
CA PHE A 228 -6.56 11.79 27.11
C PHE A 228 -6.19 12.93 28.05
N GLU A 229 -5.49 12.64 29.16
CA GLU A 229 -5.09 13.64 30.15
C GLU A 229 -4.25 14.77 29.52
N ARG A 230 -3.17 14.47 28.78
CA ARG A 230 -2.31 15.50 28.17
C ARG A 230 -3.07 16.40 27.21
N TRP A 231 -3.96 15.86 26.39
CA TRP A 231 -4.76 16.69 25.50
C TRP A 231 -5.72 17.63 26.25
N GLN A 232 -6.30 17.20 27.39
CA GLN A 232 -7.08 18.10 28.25
C GLN A 232 -6.23 19.25 28.79
N GLN A 233 -4.99 18.95 29.17
CA GLN A 233 -4.03 19.94 29.67
C GLN A 233 -3.65 20.94 28.58
N VAL A 234 -3.40 20.49 27.35
CA VAL A 234 -3.13 21.34 26.19
C VAL A 234 -4.28 22.30 25.89
N ILE A 235 -5.52 21.79 25.91
CA ILE A 235 -6.72 22.62 25.73
C ILE A 235 -6.85 23.65 26.86
N THR A 236 -6.39 23.35 28.07
CA THR A 236 -6.47 24.28 29.20
C THR A 236 -5.34 25.30 29.21
N LEU A 237 -4.09 24.86 29.03
CA LEU A 237 -2.88 25.68 29.13
C LEU A 237 -2.70 26.59 27.92
N GLN A 238 -3.20 26.16 26.75
CA GLN A 238 -3.14 26.91 25.50
C GLN A 238 -1.69 27.29 25.13
N PRO A 239 -0.76 26.31 25.02
CA PRO A 239 0.59 26.58 24.54
C PRO A 239 0.55 27.08 23.09
N GLU A 240 1.61 27.76 22.64
CA GLU A 240 1.67 28.25 21.26
C GLU A 240 1.89 27.10 20.28
N PHE A 241 2.72 26.12 20.64
CA PHE A 241 2.92 24.92 19.85
C PHE A 241 2.70 23.67 20.68
N VAL A 242 2.35 22.58 20.01
CA VAL A 242 2.24 21.25 20.58
C VAL A 242 3.13 20.32 19.77
N GLN A 243 3.91 19.48 20.46
CA GLN A 243 4.70 18.44 19.82
C GLN A 243 4.24 17.07 20.31
N LEU A 244 3.70 16.27 19.38
CA LEU A 244 3.55 14.83 19.56
C LEU A 244 4.96 14.24 19.48
N LEU A 245 5.45 13.68 20.59
CA LEU A 245 6.87 13.36 20.73
C LEU A 245 7.36 12.27 19.80
N THR A 246 6.49 11.49 19.18
CA THR A 246 6.89 10.46 18.23
C THR A 246 5.84 10.21 17.15
N TRP A 247 6.31 10.13 15.91
CA TRP A 247 5.56 9.64 14.76
C TRP A 247 5.97 8.20 14.44
N ASN A 248 7.27 7.93 14.40
CA ASN A 248 7.86 6.65 13.97
C ASN A 248 8.96 6.12 14.91
N ASP A 249 8.93 6.49 16.19
CA ASP A 249 9.87 5.92 17.17
C ASP A 249 9.43 4.52 17.62
N TYR A 250 9.86 3.53 16.84
CA TYR A 250 9.55 2.13 17.09
C TYR A 250 10.30 1.56 18.31
N GLY A 251 11.51 2.06 18.61
CA GLY A 251 12.33 1.55 19.71
C GLY A 251 11.73 1.80 21.09
N GLU A 252 10.95 2.88 21.21
CA GLU A 252 10.29 3.30 22.45
C GLU A 252 8.77 3.07 22.45
N SER A 253 8.25 2.43 21.40
CA SER A 253 6.83 2.05 21.24
C SER A 253 5.83 3.20 21.33
N SER A 254 6.27 4.46 21.26
CA SER A 254 5.39 5.61 21.44
C SER A 254 4.78 6.12 20.13
N TYR A 255 5.25 5.57 19.00
CA TYR A 255 4.83 5.93 17.65
C TYR A 255 3.31 5.89 17.44
N ILE A 256 2.82 6.78 16.57
CA ILE A 256 1.42 6.85 16.11
C ILE A 256 1.30 6.84 14.58
N GLY A 257 2.44 6.79 13.88
CA GLY A 257 2.60 6.69 12.43
C GLY A 257 2.48 5.25 11.92
N PRO A 258 2.46 5.05 10.59
CA PRO A 258 2.56 3.72 10.00
C PRO A 258 3.87 3.02 10.40
N ILE A 259 3.85 1.68 10.40
CA ILE A 259 5.05 0.87 10.69
C ILE A 259 5.80 0.60 9.38
N HIS A 260 7.01 1.14 9.28
CA HIS A 260 7.94 0.88 8.19
C HIS A 260 8.96 -0.17 8.65
N LEU A 261 8.86 -1.40 8.14
CA LEU A 261 9.64 -2.56 8.66
C LEU A 261 11.15 -2.33 8.66
N ASN A 262 11.67 -1.65 7.63
CA ASN A 262 13.10 -1.35 7.51
C ASN A 262 13.60 -0.33 8.54
N GLY A 263 12.69 0.43 9.15
CA GLY A 263 13.00 1.44 10.17
C GLY A 263 12.99 0.90 11.60
N ILE A 264 12.60 -0.37 11.81
CA ILE A 264 12.49 -0.96 13.15
C ILE A 264 13.90 -1.20 13.73
N PRO A 265 14.24 -0.62 14.90
CA PRO A 265 15.52 -0.88 15.54
C PRO A 265 15.71 -2.36 15.87
N ASN A 266 16.95 -2.84 15.77
CA ASN A 266 17.29 -4.22 16.14
C ASN A 266 16.83 -4.52 17.58
N GLY A 267 16.10 -5.62 17.78
CA GLY A 267 15.51 -6.01 19.07
C GLY A 267 14.09 -5.48 19.31
N ALA A 268 13.63 -4.45 18.60
CA ALA A 268 12.30 -3.87 18.82
C ALA A 268 11.16 -4.66 18.15
N ALA A 269 11.49 -5.53 17.18
CA ALA A 269 10.49 -6.25 16.38
C ALA A 269 9.48 -7.05 17.22
N GLU A 270 9.90 -7.59 18.38
CA GLU A 270 9.07 -8.38 19.28
C GLU A 270 7.82 -7.62 19.78
N TYR A 271 7.92 -6.29 19.93
CA TYR A 271 6.85 -5.44 20.43
C TYR A 271 6.36 -4.39 19.43
N VAL A 272 6.86 -4.39 18.19
CA VAL A 272 6.44 -3.48 17.12
C VAL A 272 5.72 -4.21 15.98
N VAL A 273 6.22 -5.37 15.53
CA VAL A 273 5.67 -6.03 14.32
C VAL A 273 4.23 -6.52 14.57
N GLY A 274 3.30 -6.06 13.72
CA GLY A 274 1.87 -6.37 13.82
C GLY A 274 1.18 -5.68 14.99
N LYS A 275 1.79 -4.63 15.56
CA LYS A 275 1.27 -3.90 16.74
C LYS A 275 0.96 -2.43 16.38
N PRO A 276 0.03 -2.15 15.46
CA PRO A 276 -0.23 -0.78 15.01
C PRO A 276 -0.76 0.10 16.16
N HIS A 277 -0.28 1.33 16.22
CA HIS A 277 -0.67 2.36 17.20
C HIS A 277 -1.48 3.51 16.57
N ASP A 278 -1.86 3.36 15.31
CA ASP A 278 -2.60 4.34 14.53
C ASP A 278 -3.96 4.72 15.13
N GLY A 279 -4.54 3.88 15.98
CA GLY A 279 -5.78 4.19 16.70
C GLY A 279 -5.69 5.46 17.57
N TRP A 280 -4.50 5.87 18.01
CA TRP A 280 -4.30 7.13 18.74
C TRP A 280 -4.58 8.36 17.87
N ARG A 281 -4.48 8.24 16.54
CA ARG A 281 -4.77 9.33 15.59
C ARG A 281 -6.25 9.62 15.44
N ALA A 282 -7.12 8.65 15.72
CA ALA A 282 -8.54 8.75 15.38
C ALA A 282 -9.27 9.92 16.04
N LEU A 283 -8.87 10.27 17.26
CA LEU A 283 -9.47 11.37 18.03
C LEU A 283 -8.66 12.67 17.93
N LEU A 284 -7.46 12.65 17.32
CA LEU A 284 -6.61 13.84 17.18
C LEU A 284 -7.31 15.02 16.50
N PRO A 285 -8.09 14.84 15.40
CA PRO A 285 -8.81 15.97 14.80
C PRO A 285 -9.71 16.73 15.79
N TYR A 286 -10.32 16.03 16.75
CA TYR A 286 -11.21 16.64 17.74
C TYR A 286 -10.44 17.33 18.86
N TYR A 287 -9.35 16.71 19.33
CA TYR A 287 -8.47 17.33 20.31
C TYR A 287 -7.80 18.59 19.76
N ILE A 288 -7.26 18.51 18.55
CA ILE A 288 -6.56 19.61 17.87
C ILE A 288 -7.55 20.73 17.55
N ALA A 289 -8.76 20.40 17.07
CA ALA A 289 -9.81 21.41 16.89
C ALA A 289 -10.15 22.11 18.21
N ALA A 290 -10.36 21.36 19.31
CA ALA A 290 -10.64 21.97 20.61
C ALA A 290 -9.50 22.87 21.09
N TYR A 291 -8.25 22.48 20.88
CA TYR A 291 -7.07 23.29 21.21
C TYR A 291 -7.00 24.57 20.37
N LYS A 292 -7.15 24.46 19.04
CA LYS A 292 -7.05 25.60 18.12
C LYS A 292 -8.22 26.58 18.25
N MET A 293 -9.43 26.10 18.56
CA MET A 293 -10.65 26.92 18.64
C MET A 293 -10.95 27.51 20.03
N TYR A 294 -10.21 27.15 21.07
CA TYR A 294 -10.45 27.66 22.43
C TYR A 294 -10.13 29.16 22.53
N ASP A 295 -11.12 29.95 22.96
CA ASP A 295 -11.08 31.43 23.03
C ASP A 295 -10.96 32.00 24.46
N GLY A 296 -10.81 31.13 25.47
CA GLY A 296 -10.58 31.54 26.86
C GLY A 296 -11.80 32.08 27.63
N THR A 297 -13.01 32.16 27.05
CA THR A 297 -14.15 32.88 27.68
C THR A 297 -15.08 32.04 28.56
N ARG A 298 -14.86 30.73 28.75
CA ARG A 298 -15.69 29.92 29.66
C ARG A 298 -15.15 29.88 31.09
N SER A 299 -15.32 30.99 31.81
CA SER A 299 -15.13 31.03 33.27
C SER A 299 -16.31 30.37 34.00
N GLN A 300 -16.01 29.33 34.81
CA GLN A 300 -16.56 29.06 36.15
C GLN A 300 -16.17 27.64 36.59
N TYR A 301 -14.95 27.49 37.11
CA TYR A 301 -14.57 26.34 37.94
C TYR A 301 -14.36 26.84 39.37
N LYS A 302 -15.34 26.61 40.26
CA LYS A 302 -15.14 26.69 41.72
C LYS A 302 -14.74 25.32 42.24
N LYS A 303 -13.61 25.30 42.97
CA LYS A 303 -13.13 24.22 43.84
C LYS A 303 -14.19 23.81 44.87
N GLN A 304 -14.36 22.51 45.10
CA GLN A 304 -14.68 22.00 46.44
C GLN A 304 -14.21 20.55 46.61
N GLU A 305 -13.33 20.34 47.58
CA GLU A 305 -12.89 19.05 48.11
C GLU A 305 -13.82 18.58 49.25
N LYS A 306 -13.94 17.24 49.34
CA LYS A 306 -14.23 16.35 50.50
C LYS A 306 -15.57 16.51 51.27
N ALA A 307 -16.45 15.50 51.19
CA ALA A 307 -16.42 14.29 52.03
C ALA A 307 -17.64 13.34 51.81
N ASN A 308 -17.33 12.02 51.87
CA ASN A 308 -18.14 10.84 52.21
C ASN A 308 -19.12 10.16 51.22
N SER A 309 -18.68 8.95 50.83
CA SER A 309 -19.41 7.70 50.48
C SER A 309 -20.43 7.70 49.33
N CYS A 310 -20.02 7.27 48.12
CA CYS A 310 -20.32 5.95 47.53
C CYS A 310 -19.86 5.89 46.04
N LYS A 311 -19.11 4.83 45.70
CA LYS A 311 -18.76 4.23 44.39
C LYS A 311 -18.77 5.08 43.08
N PHE A 312 -17.55 5.37 42.60
CA PHE A 312 -17.05 5.50 41.22
C PHE A 312 -18.02 5.84 40.07
N VAL A 313 -18.00 7.10 39.59
CA VAL A 313 -17.88 7.52 38.18
C VAL A 313 -17.43 9.00 38.19
N GLN A 314 -16.23 9.33 37.72
CA GLN A 314 -15.80 10.73 37.57
C GLN A 314 -16.13 11.21 36.14
N ARG A 315 -17.16 12.05 36.02
CA ARG A 315 -17.62 12.68 34.76
C ARG A 315 -16.96 14.04 34.58
N SER A 316 -16.24 14.26 33.48
CA SER A 316 -15.87 15.59 32.96
C SER A 316 -16.50 15.78 31.58
N LYS A 317 -17.42 16.75 31.45
CA LYS A 317 -18.09 17.11 30.19
C LYS A 317 -17.35 18.29 29.55
N ILE A 318 -16.86 18.11 28.32
CA ILE A 318 -16.48 19.24 27.44
C ILE A 318 -17.44 19.27 26.24
N LEU A 319 -18.19 20.37 26.13
CA LEU A 319 -19.10 20.65 25.01
C LEU A 319 -18.43 21.65 24.05
N CYS A 320 -18.01 21.19 22.86
CA CYS A 320 -17.61 22.07 21.74
C CYS A 320 -18.65 22.02 20.61
N PRO A 321 -19.18 23.15 20.12
CA PRO A 321 -19.95 23.22 18.89
C PRO A 321 -19.06 23.72 17.73
N VAL A 322 -18.80 22.87 16.73
CA VAL A 322 -18.12 23.29 15.49
C VAL A 322 -19.17 23.67 14.45
N LYS A 323 -19.19 24.95 14.04
CA LYS A 323 -19.89 25.43 12.83
C LYS A 323 -18.85 25.81 11.77
N LYS A 324 -18.54 24.87 10.88
CA LYS A 324 -18.09 25.13 9.50
C LYS A 324 -18.61 23.99 8.62
N LYS A 325 -19.13 24.32 7.43
CA LYS A 325 -19.71 23.37 6.47
C LYS A 325 -18.63 22.40 5.95
N SER A 326 -18.52 21.25 6.57
CA SER A 326 -17.85 20.02 6.10
C SER A 326 -18.46 18.87 6.91
N GLN A 327 -18.64 17.70 6.30
CA GLN A 327 -19.33 16.49 6.82
C GLN A 327 -19.59 16.44 8.34
N GLU A 328 -20.83 16.13 8.73
CA GLU A 328 -21.19 15.96 10.15
C GLU A 328 -20.27 14.92 10.84
N PRO A 329 -19.79 15.19 12.07
CA PRO A 329 -18.77 14.36 12.70
C PRO A 329 -19.29 12.97 13.03
N ALA A 330 -18.51 11.95 12.66
CA ALA A 330 -18.71 10.56 13.03
C ALA A 330 -18.54 10.36 14.54
N ASP A 331 -19.26 9.39 15.10
CA ASP A 331 -19.01 8.83 16.41
C ASP A 331 -17.74 7.93 16.33
N ILE A 332 -16.84 8.01 17.31
CA ILE A 332 -15.53 7.34 17.28
C ILE A 332 -15.25 6.68 18.62
N ILE A 333 -14.81 5.42 18.62
CA ILE A 333 -14.33 4.72 19.81
C ILE A 333 -12.90 4.25 19.57
N THR A 334 -12.01 4.53 20.52
CA THR A 334 -10.68 3.95 20.64
C THR A 334 -10.53 3.29 22.00
N PHE A 335 -9.87 2.14 22.06
CA PHE A 335 -9.69 1.43 23.32
C PHE A 335 -8.42 0.61 23.33
N TRP A 336 -7.86 0.41 24.52
CA TRP A 336 -6.62 -0.31 24.75
C TRP A 336 -6.58 -0.99 26.13
N TYR A 337 -5.86 -2.10 26.22
CA TYR A 337 -5.61 -2.89 27.44
C TYR A 337 -4.47 -3.87 27.22
N ARG A 338 -3.80 -4.28 28.31
CA ARG A 338 -2.83 -5.37 28.25
C ARG A 338 -3.55 -6.71 28.11
N VAL A 339 -3.03 -7.56 27.24
CA VAL A 339 -3.60 -8.89 26.98
C VAL A 339 -3.31 -9.89 28.09
N ASN A 340 -2.22 -9.69 28.84
CA ASN A 340 -1.88 -10.50 30.00
C ASN A 340 -2.12 -9.73 31.29
N PRO A 341 -2.90 -10.26 32.23
CA PRO A 341 -2.99 -9.74 33.58
C PRO A 341 -1.62 -9.62 34.23
N GLY A 342 -1.43 -8.63 35.11
CA GLY A 342 -0.10 -8.36 35.69
C GLY A 342 0.51 -9.53 36.47
N MET A 343 -0.32 -10.45 36.95
CA MET A 343 0.09 -11.65 37.70
C MET A 343 0.27 -12.91 36.84
N ALA A 344 0.03 -12.84 35.52
CA ALA A 344 0.00 -14.02 34.65
C ALA A 344 1.40 -14.55 34.27
N GLY A 345 2.43 -13.72 34.36
CA GLY A 345 3.79 -14.07 33.93
C GLY A 345 4.86 -13.13 34.47
N SER A 346 6.07 -13.29 33.98
CA SER A 346 7.23 -12.48 34.37
C SER A 346 7.31 -11.19 33.55
N ALA A 347 7.76 -10.09 34.16
CA ALA A 347 8.09 -8.86 33.42
C ALA A 347 9.38 -8.98 32.57
N GLY A 348 10.10 -10.10 32.62
CA GLY A 348 11.27 -10.34 31.77
C GLY A 348 12.43 -9.37 31.99
N GLY A 349 12.52 -8.75 33.18
CA GLY A 349 13.51 -7.73 33.53
C GLY A 349 13.07 -6.30 33.26
N THR A 350 11.94 -6.07 32.58
CA THR A 350 11.38 -4.73 32.41
C THR A 350 10.99 -4.14 33.76
N THR A 351 11.38 -2.89 34.00
CA THR A 351 10.98 -2.13 35.18
C THR A 351 9.84 -1.16 34.88
N GLY A 352 9.02 -0.86 35.89
CA GLY A 352 8.18 0.32 35.86
C GLY A 352 9.04 1.53 36.16
N ASN A 353 9.15 2.47 35.23
CA ASN A 353 10.10 3.58 35.25
C ASN A 353 11.58 3.14 35.24
N ASP A 354 12.46 4.13 35.15
CA ASP A 354 13.91 3.94 35.11
C ASP A 354 14.65 4.91 36.04
N ALA A 355 15.62 4.38 36.77
CA ALA A 355 16.41 5.13 37.74
C ALA A 355 17.39 6.09 37.07
N ASN A 356 17.84 5.81 35.84
CA ASN A 356 18.73 6.73 35.11
C ASN A 356 18.01 8.02 34.70
N HIS A 357 16.68 8.02 34.71
CA HIS A 357 15.83 9.19 34.51
C HIS A 357 15.42 9.86 35.84
N GLY A 358 16.10 9.53 36.95
CA GLY A 358 15.84 10.11 38.27
C GLY A 358 14.52 9.66 38.90
N GLN A 359 13.92 8.57 38.42
CA GLN A 359 12.66 8.04 38.95
C GLN A 359 12.88 6.80 39.82
N GLN A 360 12.00 6.58 40.79
CA GLN A 360 12.00 5.33 41.53
C GLN A 360 11.57 4.17 40.61
N THR A 361 12.38 3.12 40.56
CA THR A 361 12.02 1.85 39.92
C THR A 361 10.84 1.19 40.66
N LEU A 362 9.79 0.88 39.91
CA LEU A 362 8.57 0.23 40.36
C LEU A 362 8.37 -1.12 39.66
N ASN A 363 7.43 -1.91 40.16
CA ASN A 363 6.93 -3.05 39.40
C ASN A 363 6.12 -2.54 38.18
N PRO A 364 6.38 -3.02 36.95
CA PRO A 364 5.60 -2.69 35.74
C PRO A 364 4.08 -2.75 35.91
N THR A 365 3.58 -3.68 36.73
CA THR A 365 2.13 -3.87 36.95
C THR A 365 1.49 -2.76 37.79
N VAL A 366 2.29 -1.85 38.34
CA VAL A 366 1.83 -0.68 39.10
C VAL A 366 1.68 0.54 38.18
N VAL A 367 2.50 0.62 37.13
CA VAL A 367 2.46 1.71 36.14
C VAL A 367 1.61 1.39 34.91
N SER A 368 1.31 0.11 34.70
CA SER A 368 0.28 -0.36 33.78
C SER A 368 -0.79 -1.06 34.61
N GLU A 369 -2.06 -0.69 34.48
CA GLU A 369 -3.14 -1.27 35.29
C GLU A 369 -3.94 -2.39 34.56
N ASP A 370 -4.57 -3.29 35.33
CA ASP A 370 -5.49 -4.32 34.80
C ASP A 370 -6.86 -3.75 34.43
N LYS A 371 -6.87 -2.88 33.42
CA LYS A 371 -8.05 -2.16 32.94
C LYS A 371 -8.12 -2.11 31.41
N ILE A 372 -9.35 -2.04 30.91
CA ILE A 372 -9.68 -1.61 29.55
C ILE A 372 -9.95 -0.12 29.58
N PHE A 373 -9.14 0.64 28.87
CA PHE A 373 -9.25 2.07 28.71
C PHE A 373 -9.99 2.38 27.42
N VAL A 374 -10.94 3.30 27.47
CA VAL A 374 -11.80 3.64 26.34
C VAL A 374 -11.88 5.15 26.23
N SER A 375 -11.49 5.68 25.08
CA SER A 375 -11.76 7.05 24.67
C SER A 375 -12.81 7.05 23.57
N VAL A 376 -13.79 7.93 23.71
CA VAL A 376 -14.91 8.00 22.77
C VAL A 376 -15.26 9.45 22.46
N TYR A 377 -15.49 9.74 21.19
CA TYR A 377 -16.24 10.92 20.78
C TYR A 377 -17.63 10.45 20.36
N THR A 378 -18.68 11.00 20.98
CA THR A 378 -20.04 10.81 20.46
C THR A 378 -20.71 12.12 20.08
N LYS A 379 -21.46 12.11 18.99
CA LYS A 379 -22.27 13.24 18.54
C LYS A 379 -23.46 13.49 19.47
N TYR A 380 -24.06 12.40 19.96
CA TYR A 380 -25.22 12.42 20.86
C TYR A 380 -24.99 11.53 22.08
N PRO A 381 -25.66 11.80 23.21
CA PRO A 381 -25.64 10.90 24.36
C PRO A 381 -25.91 9.45 23.93
N SER A 382 -25.04 8.55 24.36
CA SER A 382 -25.01 7.14 23.94
C SER A 382 -24.68 6.25 25.13
N ILE A 383 -24.77 4.94 24.91
CA ILE A 383 -24.42 3.91 25.88
C ILE A 383 -23.30 3.07 25.28
N ILE A 384 -22.23 2.84 26.03
CA ILE A 384 -21.17 1.90 25.67
C ILE A 384 -21.33 0.64 26.51
N TYR A 385 -21.34 -0.52 25.88
CA TYR A 385 -21.21 -1.81 26.55
C TYR A 385 -19.80 -2.34 26.39
N VAL A 386 -19.22 -2.83 27.48
CA VAL A 386 -17.93 -3.52 27.51
C VAL A 386 -18.15 -4.92 28.06
N GLN A 387 -17.80 -5.94 27.28
CA GLN A 387 -17.92 -7.35 27.64
C GLN A 387 -16.55 -8.03 27.57
N ILE A 388 -16.29 -8.99 28.46
CA ILE A 388 -15.04 -9.75 28.50
C ILE A 388 -15.38 -11.23 28.52
N GLY A 389 -15.10 -11.93 27.42
CA GLY A 389 -15.56 -13.30 27.23
C GLY A 389 -17.09 -13.40 27.40
N GLU A 390 -17.53 -14.38 28.20
CA GLU A 390 -18.95 -14.62 28.49
C GLU A 390 -19.44 -13.84 29.73
N TRP A 391 -18.65 -12.89 30.25
CA TRP A 391 -19.05 -12.13 31.42
C TRP A 391 -20.18 -11.13 31.08
N PRO A 392 -21.05 -10.76 32.04
CA PRO A 392 -22.09 -9.76 31.81
C PRO A 392 -21.55 -8.44 31.28
N GLU A 393 -22.32 -7.80 30.40
CA GLU A 393 -21.91 -6.52 29.81
C GLU A 393 -21.89 -5.39 30.87
N ILE A 394 -20.83 -4.60 30.85
CA ILE A 394 -20.71 -3.37 31.65
C ILE A 394 -21.22 -2.21 30.83
N LEU A 395 -22.29 -1.58 31.30
CA LEU A 395 -22.92 -0.44 30.68
C LEU A 395 -22.31 0.88 31.19
N VAL A 396 -21.85 1.74 30.28
CA VAL A 396 -21.34 3.09 30.55
C VAL A 396 -22.13 4.13 29.75
N HIS A 397 -22.82 5.03 30.45
CA HIS A 397 -23.49 6.16 29.82
C HIS A 397 -22.50 7.26 29.45
N VAL A 398 -22.43 7.61 28.17
CA VAL A 398 -21.58 8.68 27.64
C VAL A 398 -22.44 9.83 27.10
N GLY A 399 -22.12 11.07 27.47
CA GLY A 399 -22.76 12.28 26.89
C GLY A 399 -22.29 12.56 25.46
N SER A 400 -22.77 13.64 24.84
CA SER A 400 -22.16 14.13 23.58
C SER A 400 -20.79 14.78 23.86
N GLY A 401 -19.86 14.62 22.92
CA GLY A 401 -18.49 15.10 22.98
C GLY A 401 -17.51 14.00 23.33
N LEU A 402 -16.25 14.41 23.52
CA LEU A 402 -15.16 13.53 23.88
C LEU A 402 -15.23 13.14 25.36
N GLN A 403 -15.10 11.84 25.65
CA GLN A 403 -15.05 11.26 26.98
C GLN A 403 -14.03 10.14 27.05
N HIS A 404 -13.58 9.86 28.27
CA HIS A 404 -12.66 8.77 28.57
C HIS A 404 -13.10 8.08 29.86
N PHE A 405 -13.00 6.75 29.88
CA PHE A 405 -13.28 5.93 31.06
C PHE A 405 -12.49 4.64 31.00
N ASN A 406 -12.47 3.91 32.11
CA ASN A 406 -11.83 2.61 32.18
C ASN A 406 -12.70 1.57 32.91
N VAL A 407 -12.48 0.30 32.56
CA VAL A 407 -13.19 -0.86 33.07
C VAL A 407 -12.16 -1.85 33.61
N ARG A 408 -12.22 -2.16 34.92
CA ARG A 408 -11.36 -3.18 35.52
C ARG A 408 -11.82 -4.57 35.09
N TYR A 409 -10.91 -5.40 34.61
CA TYR A 409 -11.25 -6.76 34.19
C TYR A 409 -10.90 -7.84 35.23
N GLY A 410 -10.07 -7.55 36.23
CA GLY A 410 -9.82 -8.46 37.35
C GLY A 410 -9.46 -9.89 36.92
N ASN A 411 -10.26 -10.87 37.35
CA ASN A 411 -10.06 -12.29 37.01
C ASN A 411 -10.77 -12.71 35.70
N PHE A 412 -11.43 -11.80 34.99
CA PHE A 412 -12.12 -12.13 33.75
C PHE A 412 -11.14 -12.32 32.61
N ARG A 413 -11.47 -13.28 31.73
CA ARG A 413 -10.66 -13.72 30.59
C ARG A 413 -11.55 -13.86 29.36
N GLY A 414 -10.93 -13.85 28.20
CA GLY A 414 -11.60 -13.97 26.91
C GLY A 414 -11.64 -12.65 26.12
N PRO A 415 -12.24 -12.66 24.92
CA PRO A 415 -12.26 -11.51 24.02
C PRO A 415 -12.97 -10.30 24.61
N VAL A 416 -12.41 -9.11 24.39
CA VAL A 416 -13.02 -7.85 24.84
C VAL A 416 -13.95 -7.31 23.76
N ARG A 417 -15.27 -7.36 23.96
CA ARG A 417 -16.26 -6.76 23.06
C ARG A 417 -16.64 -5.38 23.54
N ILE A 418 -16.62 -4.40 22.65
CA ILE A 418 -17.13 -3.05 22.91
C ILE A 418 -18.20 -2.72 21.90
N SER A 419 -19.37 -2.29 22.36
CA SER A 419 -20.44 -1.83 21.49
C SER A 419 -21.00 -0.48 21.92
N LEU A 420 -21.41 0.33 20.94
CA LEU A 420 -22.08 1.61 21.16
C LEU A 420 -23.54 1.47 20.78
N TRP A 421 -24.40 1.94 21.67
CA TRP A 421 -25.84 1.90 21.52
C TRP A 421 -26.44 3.29 21.69
N ARG A 422 -27.49 3.55 20.92
CA ARG A 422 -28.30 4.76 21.02
C ARG A 422 -29.74 4.38 20.78
N GLU A 423 -30.63 4.77 21.69
CA GLU A 423 -32.08 4.53 21.58
C GLU A 423 -32.45 3.05 21.31
N GLY A 424 -31.75 2.12 21.98
CA GLY A 424 -32.00 0.68 21.81
C GLY A 424 -31.48 0.07 20.51
N THR A 425 -30.78 0.85 19.68
CA THR A 425 -30.10 0.37 18.47
C THR A 425 -28.60 0.30 18.70
N MET A 426 -27.98 -0.84 18.39
CA MET A 426 -26.53 -0.99 18.34
C MET A 426 -25.99 -0.29 17.09
N LEU A 427 -25.17 0.73 17.26
CA LEU A 427 -24.61 1.51 16.16
C LEU A 427 -23.26 0.96 15.68
N VAL A 428 -22.46 0.41 16.60
CA VAL A 428 -21.21 -0.28 16.28
C VAL A 428 -20.90 -1.33 17.33
N SER A 429 -20.26 -2.42 16.92
CA SER A 429 -19.65 -3.41 17.80
C SER A 429 -18.28 -3.79 17.26
N THR A 430 -17.32 -4.00 18.15
CA THR A 430 -15.98 -4.44 17.82
C THR A 430 -15.47 -5.38 18.89
N THR A 431 -14.57 -6.29 18.52
CA THR A 431 -14.02 -7.30 19.41
C THR A 431 -12.51 -7.27 19.33
N GLY A 432 -11.87 -7.16 20.49
CA GLY A 432 -10.43 -7.21 20.61
C GLY A 432 -9.86 -8.55 21.02
N PRO A 433 -8.51 -8.66 21.03
CA PRO A 433 -7.80 -9.81 21.53
C PRO A 433 -8.26 -10.23 22.92
N GLU A 434 -8.11 -11.52 23.19
CA GLU A 434 -8.48 -12.04 24.49
C GLU A 434 -7.56 -11.55 25.60
N ILE A 435 -8.16 -11.30 26.76
CA ILE A 435 -7.42 -11.23 28.02
C ILE A 435 -7.17 -12.65 28.47
N THR A 436 -5.90 -13.04 28.60
CA THR A 436 -5.48 -14.42 28.84
C THR A 436 -4.30 -14.51 29.81
N ASP A 437 -4.26 -15.58 30.61
CA ASP A 437 -3.09 -15.87 31.45
C ASP A 437 -1.94 -16.50 30.65
N LEU A 438 -2.18 -16.85 29.37
CA LEU A 438 -1.16 -17.42 28.49
C LEU A 438 -0.14 -16.36 28.09
N CYS A 439 1.07 -16.48 28.65
CA CYS A 439 2.20 -15.61 28.40
C CYS A 439 3.16 -16.24 27.37
N VAL A 440 3.50 -15.52 26.30
CA VAL A 440 4.51 -15.97 25.34
C VAL A 440 5.86 -16.06 26.04
N ASN A 441 6.49 -17.24 26.02
CA ASN A 441 7.75 -17.52 26.73
C ASN A 441 7.69 -17.21 28.24
N GLY A 442 6.50 -17.28 28.86
CA GLY A 442 6.31 -16.96 30.28
C GLY A 442 6.47 -15.47 30.63
N LYS A 443 6.59 -14.59 29.62
CA LYS A 443 6.69 -13.14 29.80
C LYS A 443 5.34 -12.47 29.58
N LEU A 444 5.04 -11.48 30.41
CA LEU A 444 3.92 -10.59 30.18
C LEU A 444 4.10 -9.95 28.82
N THR A 445 3.09 -10.09 27.96
CA THR A 445 3.06 -9.33 26.72
C THR A 445 2.79 -7.87 27.12
N PRO A 446 3.73 -6.94 26.90
CA PRO A 446 3.57 -5.53 27.26
C PRO A 446 2.60 -4.80 26.30
N HIS A 447 1.84 -5.56 25.53
CA HIS A 447 1.06 -5.11 24.38
C HIS A 447 -0.29 -4.57 24.79
N PHE A 448 -0.60 -3.40 24.24
CA PHE A 448 -1.90 -2.79 24.29
C PHE A 448 -2.55 -2.88 22.92
N THR A 449 -3.67 -3.59 22.79
CA THR A 449 -4.38 -3.59 21.51
C THR A 449 -5.11 -2.28 21.36
N ASN A 450 -4.60 -1.37 20.55
CA ASN A 450 -5.35 -0.17 20.18
C ASN A 450 -6.25 -0.48 18.98
N MET A 451 -7.57 -0.45 19.17
CA MET A 451 -8.52 -0.57 18.06
C MET A 451 -9.38 0.66 17.96
N THR A 452 -9.59 1.10 16.73
CA THR A 452 -10.45 2.24 16.41
C THR A 452 -11.61 1.81 15.51
N ARG A 453 -12.80 2.36 15.78
CA ARG A 453 -13.94 2.35 14.86
C ARG A 453 -14.50 3.77 14.73
N GLN A 454 -14.74 4.21 13.49
CA GLN A 454 -15.47 5.44 13.18
C GLN A 454 -16.81 5.07 12.55
N PHE A 455 -17.90 5.77 12.89
CA PHE A 455 -19.20 5.53 12.27
C PHE A 455 -20.04 6.81 12.13
N GLN A 456 -20.79 6.93 11.04
CA GLN A 456 -21.74 8.02 10.84
C GLN A 456 -23.16 7.51 11.07
N SER A 457 -23.88 8.09 12.03
CA SER A 457 -25.33 7.91 12.16
C SER A 457 -26.04 9.26 12.25
N ASN A 458 -27.15 9.38 11.50
CA ASN A 458 -27.99 10.59 11.45
C ASN A 458 -29.26 10.48 12.30
N LEU A 459 -29.31 9.52 13.23
CA LEU A 459 -30.46 9.34 14.12
C LEU A 459 -30.61 10.55 15.06
N ARG A 460 -31.64 11.38 14.79
CA ARG A 460 -32.20 12.39 15.68
C ARG A 460 -33.64 12.01 15.98
N VAL A 461 -34.01 11.88 17.25
CA VAL A 461 -35.42 11.76 17.63
C VAL A 461 -35.86 12.96 18.45
N SER A 462 -36.88 13.64 17.91
CA SER A 462 -37.77 14.54 18.64
C SER A 462 -38.66 13.70 19.56
N MET A 463 -38.77 14.07 20.84
CA MET A 463 -39.59 13.37 21.83
C MET A 463 -41.10 13.49 21.56
N SER A 464 -41.60 12.78 20.56
CA SER A 464 -43.03 12.56 20.40
C SER A 464 -43.31 11.38 19.46
N SER A 465 -44.13 10.45 19.95
CA SER A 465 -44.78 9.34 19.26
C SER A 465 -44.02 8.00 19.16
N LEU A 466 -44.06 7.26 20.28
CA LEU A 466 -44.30 5.82 20.24
C LEU A 466 -45.73 5.55 19.74
N ARG A 467 -45.91 4.65 18.75
CA ARG A 467 -46.96 3.58 18.76
C ARG A 467 -46.92 2.68 17.52
N SER A 468 -46.54 1.42 17.76
CA SER A 468 -47.30 0.19 17.47
C SER A 468 -47.54 -0.29 16.02
N GLN A 469 -47.12 -1.55 15.82
CA GLN A 469 -47.81 -2.73 15.22
C GLN A 469 -47.26 -3.34 13.91
N LEU A 470 -46.76 -4.58 14.08
CA LEU A 470 -46.69 -5.73 13.15
C LEU A 470 -48.11 -6.30 12.88
N PRO A 471 -48.40 -7.19 11.88
CA PRO A 471 -47.56 -8.35 11.50
C PRO A 471 -47.57 -8.89 10.03
N ILE A 472 -46.47 -9.59 9.70
CA ILE A 472 -46.27 -10.91 9.05
C ILE A 472 -47.26 -11.39 7.96
N THR A 473 -46.74 -11.84 6.81
CA THR A 473 -47.06 -13.16 6.18
C THR A 473 -46.05 -13.58 5.10
N GLN A 474 -45.83 -14.90 5.03
CA GLN A 474 -44.90 -15.66 4.17
C GLN A 474 -45.52 -15.99 2.79
N ALA A 475 -44.69 -16.17 1.75
CA ALA A 475 -44.80 -17.25 0.76
C ALA A 475 -43.66 -17.21 -0.30
N GLU A 476 -43.06 -18.37 -0.57
CA GLU A 476 -42.35 -18.75 -1.83
C GLU A 476 -43.02 -20.06 -2.35
N PRO A 477 -42.59 -20.67 -3.48
CA PRO A 477 -42.80 -20.27 -4.88
C PRO A 477 -43.48 -21.40 -5.69
N HIS A 478 -44.01 -21.10 -6.89
CA HIS A 478 -44.47 -22.14 -7.83
C HIS A 478 -43.85 -21.96 -9.22
N TYR A 479 -43.09 -22.99 -9.61
CA TYR A 479 -42.59 -23.26 -10.96
C TYR A 479 -43.51 -24.28 -11.65
N GLN A 480 -43.86 -24.04 -12.91
CA GLN A 480 -44.18 -25.11 -13.86
C GLN A 480 -43.73 -24.73 -15.28
N PRO A 481 -43.28 -25.72 -16.09
CA PRO A 481 -42.72 -25.51 -17.42
C PRO A 481 -43.79 -25.63 -18.51
N GLN A 482 -43.62 -24.92 -19.63
CA GLN A 482 -44.31 -25.24 -20.88
C GLN A 482 -43.31 -25.41 -22.01
N SER A 483 -43.39 -26.60 -22.60
CA SER A 483 -42.80 -27.05 -23.85
C SER A 483 -43.59 -26.53 -25.05
N THR A 484 -42.91 -26.09 -26.11
CA THR A 484 -43.38 -26.25 -27.49
C THR A 484 -42.18 -26.40 -28.42
N GLU A 485 -42.17 -27.52 -29.14
CA GLU A 485 -41.34 -27.82 -30.31
C GLU A 485 -41.88 -27.12 -31.58
N GLU A 486 -41.06 -27.19 -32.63
CA GLU A 486 -41.26 -26.84 -34.05
C GLU A 486 -40.94 -25.38 -34.44
N THR A 487 -40.21 -25.06 -35.50
CA THR A 487 -39.74 -25.83 -36.67
C THR A 487 -38.54 -25.09 -37.30
N ARG A 488 -37.62 -25.83 -37.93
CA ARG A 488 -36.49 -25.28 -38.70
C ARG A 488 -36.96 -24.37 -39.85
N ARG A 489 -36.44 -23.14 -39.89
CA ARG A 489 -36.14 -22.42 -41.13
C ARG A 489 -34.65 -22.09 -41.15
N ARG A 490 -33.99 -22.50 -42.23
CA ARG A 490 -32.66 -22.04 -42.61
C ARG A 490 -32.83 -20.61 -43.13
N GLU A 491 -32.35 -19.65 -42.36
CA GLU A 491 -32.08 -18.28 -42.81
C GLU A 491 -30.67 -17.89 -42.30
N ASP A 492 -30.03 -17.05 -43.09
CA ASP A 492 -28.58 -16.88 -43.20
C ASP A 492 -27.84 -16.68 -41.86
N SER A 493 -26.78 -17.47 -41.67
CA SER A 493 -25.91 -17.42 -40.50
C SER A 493 -25.26 -16.05 -40.30
N PRO A 494 -25.40 -15.41 -39.12
CA PRO A 494 -24.57 -14.28 -38.72
C PRO A 494 -23.12 -14.74 -38.43
N PRO A 495 -22.14 -13.83 -38.39
CA PRO A 495 -20.74 -14.19 -38.17
C PRO A 495 -20.57 -14.96 -36.85
N SER A 496 -19.92 -16.12 -36.93
CA SER A 496 -19.71 -17.15 -35.89
C SER A 496 -20.02 -16.71 -34.44
N SER A 497 -21.09 -17.25 -33.86
CA SER A 497 -21.40 -17.06 -32.45
C SER A 497 -20.29 -17.64 -31.57
N ILE A 498 -19.68 -16.81 -30.72
CA ILE A 498 -18.70 -17.24 -29.71
C ILE A 498 -19.40 -18.19 -28.72
N SER A 499 -18.87 -19.41 -28.53
CA SER A 499 -19.26 -20.33 -27.45
C SER A 499 -18.25 -20.19 -26.32
N PRO A 500 -18.59 -19.58 -25.17
CA PRO A 500 -17.61 -19.31 -24.12
C PRO A 500 -16.82 -20.53 -23.63
N GLU A 501 -17.47 -21.69 -23.58
CA GLU A 501 -16.93 -22.96 -23.10
C GLU A 501 -15.77 -23.47 -23.98
N SER A 502 -15.76 -23.12 -25.27
CA SER A 502 -14.72 -23.59 -26.21
C SER A 502 -13.34 -23.00 -25.94
N TYR A 503 -13.25 -21.98 -25.07
CA TYR A 503 -12.00 -21.30 -24.72
C TYR A 503 -11.35 -21.85 -23.44
N ALA A 504 -12.05 -22.69 -22.67
CA ALA A 504 -11.54 -23.20 -21.40
C ALA A 504 -10.27 -24.05 -21.57
N GLN A 505 -10.33 -25.08 -22.41
CA GLN A 505 -9.21 -26.00 -22.62
C GLN A 505 -8.04 -25.31 -23.36
N PRO A 506 -8.26 -24.55 -24.46
CA PRO A 506 -7.19 -23.78 -25.09
C PRO A 506 -6.48 -22.81 -24.14
N PHE A 507 -7.21 -22.16 -23.22
CA PHE A 507 -6.59 -21.34 -22.19
C PHE A 507 -5.74 -22.16 -21.21
N CYS A 508 -6.22 -23.32 -20.75
CA CYS A 508 -5.39 -24.23 -19.93
C CYS A 508 -4.11 -24.67 -20.66
N ASP A 509 -4.19 -24.97 -21.95
CA ASP A 509 -3.04 -25.39 -22.76
C ASP A 509 -2.03 -24.23 -22.91
N PHE A 510 -2.53 -23.01 -23.15
CA PHE A 510 -1.72 -21.80 -23.19
C PHE A 510 -0.99 -21.55 -21.85
N MET A 511 -1.71 -21.61 -20.73
CA MET A 511 -1.14 -21.36 -19.39
C MET A 511 -0.10 -22.39 -18.96
N THR A 512 -0.26 -23.63 -19.42
CA THR A 512 0.68 -24.74 -19.18
C THR A 512 1.92 -24.61 -20.04
N SER A 513 1.75 -24.22 -21.31
CA SER A 513 2.85 -24.18 -22.28
C SER A 513 3.72 -22.92 -22.14
N ASN A 514 3.15 -21.81 -21.66
CA ASN A 514 3.75 -20.48 -21.67
C ASN A 514 3.98 -19.91 -20.25
N PRO A 515 4.93 -20.48 -19.48
CA PRO A 515 5.09 -20.13 -18.07
C PRO A 515 5.62 -18.70 -17.87
N THR A 516 6.50 -18.22 -18.74
CA THR A 516 7.11 -16.89 -18.60
C THR A 516 6.48 -15.88 -19.55
N ILE A 517 6.70 -14.58 -19.30
CA ILE A 517 6.24 -13.52 -20.19
C ILE A 517 6.81 -13.66 -21.61
N PHE A 518 8.07 -14.07 -21.73
CA PHE A 518 8.72 -14.28 -23.02
C PHE A 518 8.06 -15.40 -23.84
N HIS A 519 7.65 -16.50 -23.17
CA HIS A 519 6.91 -17.57 -23.84
C HIS A 519 5.51 -17.12 -24.25
N ALA A 520 4.82 -16.38 -23.37
CA ALA A 520 3.48 -15.85 -23.67
C ALA A 520 3.52 -14.95 -24.92
N VAL A 521 4.42 -13.95 -24.94
CA VAL A 521 4.58 -13.05 -26.09
C VAL A 521 4.98 -13.79 -27.36
N ALA A 522 5.90 -14.76 -27.29
CA ALA A 522 6.29 -15.56 -28.45
C ALA A 522 5.13 -16.42 -29.00
N SER A 523 4.33 -17.03 -28.11
CA SER A 523 3.12 -17.77 -28.47
C SER A 523 2.10 -16.86 -29.14
N PHE A 524 1.88 -15.67 -28.61
CA PHE A 524 0.98 -14.68 -29.19
C PHE A 524 1.45 -14.20 -30.57
N CYS A 525 2.74 -13.93 -30.75
CA CYS A 525 3.30 -13.57 -32.06
C CYS A 525 3.11 -14.70 -33.08
N SER A 526 3.42 -15.94 -32.70
CA SER A 526 3.27 -17.11 -33.58
C SER A 526 1.82 -17.29 -34.04
N GLN A 527 0.87 -17.08 -33.13
CA GLN A 527 -0.55 -17.15 -33.46
C GLN A 527 -0.99 -16.00 -34.38
N LEU A 528 -0.52 -14.77 -34.15
CA LEU A 528 -0.81 -13.63 -35.02
C LEU A 528 -0.28 -13.85 -36.45
N GLU A 529 0.95 -14.35 -36.58
CA GLU A 529 1.54 -14.70 -37.88
C GLU A 529 0.72 -15.77 -38.60
N ALA A 530 0.26 -16.81 -37.88
CA ALA A 530 -0.62 -17.83 -38.43
C ALA A 530 -1.97 -17.28 -38.93
N HIS A 531 -2.38 -16.10 -38.45
CA HIS A 531 -3.60 -15.39 -38.88
C HIS A 531 -3.29 -14.22 -39.84
N GLY A 532 -2.11 -14.20 -40.44
CA GLY A 532 -1.74 -13.27 -41.51
C GLY A 532 -1.33 -11.88 -41.03
N PHE A 533 -1.07 -11.69 -39.74
CA PHE A 533 -0.48 -10.45 -39.26
C PHE A 533 1.00 -10.38 -39.63
N LYS A 534 1.46 -9.19 -40.00
CA LYS A 534 2.86 -8.95 -40.35
C LYS A 534 3.63 -8.35 -39.16
N ALA A 535 4.74 -8.98 -38.77
CA ALA A 535 5.66 -8.43 -37.79
C ALA A 535 6.30 -7.12 -38.28
N LEU A 536 6.39 -6.13 -37.39
CA LEU A 536 7.06 -4.85 -37.59
C LEU A 536 8.21 -4.71 -36.60
N SER A 537 9.36 -4.29 -37.09
CA SER A 537 10.50 -3.90 -36.27
C SER A 537 10.34 -2.44 -35.83
N GLU A 538 10.53 -2.16 -34.54
CA GLU A 538 10.57 -0.77 -34.03
C GLU A 538 11.67 0.05 -34.70
N ARG A 539 12.71 -0.61 -35.23
CA ARG A 539 13.91 0.00 -35.82
C ARG A 539 13.74 0.41 -37.28
N ASP A 540 12.70 -0.07 -37.96
CA ASP A 540 12.47 0.20 -39.38
C ASP A 540 11.50 1.36 -39.56
N VAL A 541 11.49 2.00 -40.73
CA VAL A 541 10.46 2.99 -41.11
C VAL A 541 9.19 2.25 -41.58
N TRP A 542 8.01 2.66 -41.11
CA TRP A 542 6.74 1.92 -41.36
C TRP A 542 5.89 2.49 -42.49
N SER A 543 6.14 3.73 -42.92
CA SER A 543 5.25 4.47 -43.83
C SER A 543 5.00 3.79 -45.18
N SER A 544 5.96 2.99 -45.66
CA SER A 544 5.81 2.20 -46.90
C SER A 544 5.13 0.84 -46.71
N THR A 545 4.96 0.40 -45.46
CA THR A 545 4.47 -0.93 -45.11
C THR A 545 3.01 -0.94 -44.67
N LEU A 546 2.56 0.08 -43.93
CA LEU A 546 1.18 0.15 -43.44
C LEU A 546 0.22 0.48 -44.58
N LYS A 547 -0.94 -0.18 -44.60
CA LYS A 547 -2.02 0.05 -45.57
C LYS A 547 -3.39 -0.09 -44.89
N PRO A 548 -4.45 0.59 -45.37
CA PRO A 548 -5.81 0.31 -44.94
C PRO A 548 -6.15 -1.17 -45.21
N GLY A 549 -6.88 -1.80 -44.29
CA GLY A 549 -7.13 -3.25 -44.29
C GLY A 549 -5.95 -4.13 -43.85
N GLY A 550 -4.80 -3.55 -43.50
CA GLY A 550 -3.61 -4.29 -43.10
C GLY A 550 -3.62 -4.75 -41.63
N LYS A 551 -2.93 -5.85 -41.34
CA LYS A 551 -2.81 -6.47 -40.00
C LYS A 551 -1.35 -6.56 -39.60
N TYR A 552 -1.01 -6.04 -38.43
CA TYR A 552 0.39 -5.88 -38.02
C TYR A 552 0.58 -6.09 -36.52
N PHE A 553 1.79 -6.44 -36.11
CA PHE A 553 2.17 -6.41 -34.71
C PHE A 553 3.61 -5.97 -34.53
N CYS A 554 3.93 -5.48 -33.35
CA CYS A 554 5.26 -5.05 -32.96
C CYS A 554 5.56 -5.53 -31.54
N THR A 555 6.78 -6.01 -31.31
CA THR A 555 7.24 -6.39 -29.96
C THR A 555 8.30 -5.43 -29.46
N ARG A 556 8.31 -5.21 -28.15
CA ARG A 556 9.40 -4.51 -27.45
C ARG A 556 9.98 -5.43 -26.38
N ASN A 557 11.31 -5.51 -26.31
CA ASN A 557 12.04 -6.41 -25.40
C ASN A 557 11.76 -7.92 -25.60
N GLY A 558 10.84 -8.31 -26.49
CA GLY A 558 10.29 -9.66 -26.51
C GLY A 558 9.40 -9.98 -25.30
N SER A 559 9.05 -8.97 -24.48
CA SER A 559 8.18 -9.12 -23.30
C SER A 559 6.93 -8.25 -23.36
N SER A 560 6.84 -7.32 -24.32
CA SER A 560 5.60 -6.59 -24.62
C SER A 560 5.25 -6.69 -26.10
N LEU A 561 3.96 -6.66 -26.40
CA LEU A 561 3.39 -6.82 -27.73
C LEU A 561 2.29 -5.78 -27.95
N VAL A 562 2.26 -5.16 -29.12
CA VAL A 562 1.10 -4.41 -29.61
C VAL A 562 0.71 -4.98 -30.97
N ALA A 563 -0.50 -5.50 -31.09
CA ALA A 563 -1.06 -6.03 -32.32
C ALA A 563 -2.25 -5.16 -32.75
N PHE A 564 -2.40 -4.91 -34.05
CA PHE A 564 -3.47 -4.06 -34.55
C PHE A 564 -3.90 -4.41 -35.97
N THR A 565 -5.15 -4.10 -36.27
CA THR A 565 -5.73 -4.12 -37.62
C THR A 565 -6.18 -2.71 -37.99
N ILE A 566 -5.85 -2.28 -39.20
CA ILE A 566 -6.23 -0.97 -39.72
C ILE A 566 -7.49 -1.17 -40.55
N GLY A 567 -8.59 -0.54 -40.16
CA GLY A 567 -9.84 -0.62 -40.92
C GLY A 567 -9.68 -0.20 -42.39
N SER A 568 -10.46 -0.80 -43.29
CA SER A 568 -10.39 -0.52 -44.73
C SER A 568 -10.76 0.92 -45.09
N ASP A 569 -11.58 1.57 -44.26
CA ASP A 569 -12.06 2.95 -44.43
C ASP A 569 -11.38 3.92 -43.46
N TYR A 570 -10.32 3.49 -42.78
CA TYR A 570 -9.57 4.34 -41.83
C TYR A 570 -9.06 5.61 -42.50
N LYS A 571 -9.30 6.75 -41.83
CA LYS A 571 -8.78 8.07 -42.21
C LYS A 571 -8.05 8.68 -41.02
N PRO A 572 -7.00 9.49 -41.25
CA PRO A 572 -6.38 10.27 -40.18
C PRO A 572 -7.42 11.07 -39.41
N GLY A 573 -7.35 11.03 -38.08
CA GLY A 573 -8.35 11.64 -37.19
C GLY A 573 -9.43 10.65 -36.71
N ASN A 574 -9.62 9.51 -37.37
CA ASN A 574 -10.44 8.43 -36.81
C ASN A 574 -9.73 7.78 -35.63
N GLY A 575 -10.54 7.23 -34.71
CA GLY A 575 -10.07 6.70 -33.44
C GLY A 575 -9.52 5.27 -33.49
N PHE A 576 -9.08 4.84 -32.31
CA PHE A 576 -8.60 3.50 -32.00
C PHE A 576 -9.53 2.85 -30.97
N ALA A 577 -9.96 1.63 -31.23
CA ALA A 577 -10.56 0.74 -30.25
C ALA A 577 -9.44 -0.12 -29.65
N ILE A 578 -9.04 0.15 -28.41
CA ILE A 578 -7.88 -0.48 -27.79
C ILE A 578 -8.32 -1.33 -26.59
N VAL A 579 -7.90 -2.59 -26.56
CA VAL A 579 -7.94 -3.43 -25.35
C VAL A 579 -6.50 -3.64 -24.89
N GLY A 580 -6.18 -3.36 -23.64
CA GLY A 580 -4.82 -3.58 -23.14
C GLY A 580 -4.78 -4.18 -21.75
N GLY A 581 -3.86 -5.11 -21.54
CA GLY A 581 -3.58 -5.75 -20.26
C GLY A 581 -2.08 -5.96 -20.06
N HIS A 582 -1.70 -6.79 -19.10
CA HIS A 582 -0.30 -7.13 -18.86
C HIS A 582 -0.04 -8.64 -18.83
N ALA A 583 1.13 -9.05 -19.35
CA ALA A 583 1.48 -10.46 -19.51
C ALA A 583 2.57 -10.91 -18.51
N ASP A 584 3.13 -9.98 -17.72
CA ASP A 584 3.93 -10.34 -16.55
C ASP A 584 3.04 -10.88 -15.44
N ALA A 585 3.64 -11.69 -14.58
CA ALA A 585 2.98 -12.29 -13.43
C ALA A 585 4.03 -12.48 -12.32
N LEU A 586 3.59 -12.56 -11.07
CA LEU A 586 4.46 -12.89 -9.93
C LEU A 586 5.29 -14.16 -10.20
N CYS A 587 6.62 -14.04 -10.11
CA CYS A 587 7.57 -15.12 -10.30
C CYS A 587 8.80 -14.98 -9.39
N ALA A 588 9.63 -16.01 -9.26
CA ALA A 588 10.92 -15.90 -8.59
C ALA A 588 12.04 -15.84 -9.64
N LYS A 589 12.63 -14.65 -9.85
CA LYS A 589 13.68 -14.43 -10.85
C LYS A 589 15.03 -14.90 -10.33
N LEU A 590 15.84 -15.52 -11.19
CA LEU A 590 17.22 -15.87 -10.85
C LEU A 590 18.04 -14.59 -10.63
N LYS A 591 18.89 -14.59 -9.60
CA LYS A 591 19.83 -13.49 -9.36
C LYS A 591 20.92 -13.46 -10.45
N PRO A 592 21.54 -12.30 -10.73
CA PRO A 592 22.66 -12.22 -11.66
C PRO A 592 23.80 -13.20 -11.35
N VAL A 593 24.02 -13.46 -10.05
CA VAL A 593 24.82 -14.58 -9.54
C VAL A 593 23.88 -15.50 -8.78
N SER A 594 23.43 -16.58 -9.42
CA SER A 594 22.50 -17.53 -8.79
C SER A 594 23.23 -18.70 -8.12
N LYS A 595 24.55 -18.85 -8.35
CA LYS A 595 25.36 -19.86 -7.67
C LYS A 595 25.48 -19.53 -6.18
N LEU A 596 25.10 -20.47 -5.33
CA LEU A 596 25.30 -20.44 -3.88
C LEU A 596 26.28 -21.53 -3.45
N GLN A 597 26.83 -21.39 -2.25
CA GLN A 597 27.59 -22.47 -1.62
C GLN A 597 26.65 -23.63 -1.26
N THR A 598 27.10 -24.86 -1.51
CA THR A 598 26.42 -26.07 -1.03
C THR A 598 26.34 -26.02 0.50
N LYS A 599 25.18 -26.31 1.08
CA LYS A 599 24.97 -26.34 2.53
C LYS A 599 24.41 -27.68 2.94
N ALA A 600 25.13 -28.39 3.82
CA ALA A 600 24.69 -29.66 4.38
C ALA A 600 24.18 -30.66 3.32
N GLY A 601 24.92 -30.82 2.22
CA GLY A 601 24.54 -31.71 1.13
C GLY A 601 23.59 -31.14 0.08
N TYR A 602 23.07 -29.92 0.26
CA TYR A 602 22.06 -29.32 -0.63
C TYR A 602 22.64 -28.21 -1.51
N VAL A 603 22.42 -28.34 -2.82
CA VAL A 603 22.69 -27.29 -3.79
C VAL A 603 21.48 -26.39 -3.87
N GLN A 604 21.67 -25.11 -3.56
CA GLN A 604 20.63 -24.09 -3.53
C GLN A 604 20.76 -23.12 -4.71
N LEU A 605 19.68 -22.42 -5.03
CA LEU A 605 19.62 -21.44 -6.12
C LEU A 605 19.30 -20.03 -5.58
N GLY A 606 20.15 -19.05 -5.92
CA GLY A 606 19.92 -17.65 -5.58
C GLY A 606 18.81 -17.05 -6.43
N VAL A 607 17.68 -16.72 -5.82
CA VAL A 607 16.52 -16.10 -6.48
C VAL A 607 16.09 -14.82 -5.77
N ALA A 608 15.38 -13.94 -6.46
CA ALA A 608 14.74 -12.75 -5.93
C ALA A 608 13.24 -12.77 -6.26
N PRO A 609 12.37 -12.35 -5.33
CA PRO A 609 10.95 -12.22 -5.63
C PRO A 609 10.74 -11.10 -6.67
N TYR A 610 10.03 -11.41 -7.75
CA TYR A 610 9.43 -10.39 -8.60
C TYR A 610 8.05 -10.03 -8.02
N ALA A 611 7.84 -8.73 -7.78
CA ALA A 611 6.67 -8.19 -7.09
C ALA A 611 6.40 -8.89 -5.74
N GLY A 612 5.15 -9.27 -5.47
CA GLY A 612 4.70 -9.90 -4.22
C GLY A 612 5.01 -11.40 -4.05
N SER A 613 5.78 -12.01 -4.95
CA SER A 613 6.07 -13.45 -4.94
C SER A 613 6.89 -13.92 -3.73
N LEU A 614 7.13 -15.24 -3.64
CA LEU A 614 7.68 -15.91 -2.45
C LEU A 614 6.80 -15.63 -1.22
N SER A 615 5.49 -15.83 -1.39
CA SER A 615 4.47 -15.75 -0.32
C SER A 615 4.22 -17.14 0.28
N SER A 616 3.27 -17.25 1.21
CA SER A 616 2.91 -18.54 1.82
C SER A 616 2.45 -19.60 0.81
N THR A 617 1.97 -19.20 -0.37
CA THR A 617 1.49 -20.14 -1.41
C THR A 617 2.61 -20.82 -2.18
N TRP A 618 3.85 -20.30 -2.09
CA TRP A 618 5.03 -20.78 -2.82
C TRP A 618 5.78 -21.93 -2.11
N TRP A 619 5.47 -22.19 -0.83
CA TRP A 619 6.04 -23.32 -0.10
C TRP A 619 5.56 -24.64 -0.70
N ASP A 620 6.46 -25.62 -0.72
CA ASP A 620 6.16 -27.00 -1.10
C ASP A 620 5.52 -27.17 -2.48
N ARG A 621 5.86 -26.25 -3.40
CA ARG A 621 5.49 -26.31 -4.82
C ARG A 621 6.61 -26.94 -5.64
N ASP A 622 6.19 -27.69 -6.65
CA ASP A 622 7.08 -28.21 -7.68
C ASP A 622 7.37 -27.07 -8.67
N LEU A 623 8.61 -26.58 -8.67
CA LEU A 623 8.99 -25.41 -9.45
C LEU A 623 9.78 -25.82 -10.70
N GLY A 624 9.24 -25.47 -11.86
CA GLY A 624 9.96 -25.50 -13.13
C GLY A 624 10.84 -24.24 -13.30
N ILE A 625 11.66 -24.22 -14.34
CA ILE A 625 12.45 -23.05 -14.74
C ILE A 625 12.31 -22.80 -16.24
N GLY A 626 12.30 -21.52 -16.61
CA GLY A 626 12.30 -21.10 -18.00
C GLY A 626 12.50 -19.62 -18.15
N GLY A 627 12.64 -19.15 -19.39
CA GLY A 627 12.85 -17.74 -19.70
C GLY A 627 13.62 -17.56 -21.01
N ARG A 628 14.39 -16.49 -21.12
CA ARG A 628 15.28 -16.26 -22.28
C ARG A 628 16.74 -16.43 -21.92
N VAL A 629 17.52 -16.87 -22.90
CA VAL A 629 18.98 -16.97 -22.85
C VAL A 629 19.55 -16.22 -24.05
N LEU A 630 20.53 -15.35 -23.79
CA LEU A 630 21.28 -14.65 -24.82
C LEU A 630 22.53 -15.45 -25.16
N VAL A 631 22.62 -15.91 -26.41
CA VAL A 631 23.71 -16.76 -26.90
C VAL A 631 24.45 -16.05 -28.01
N ARG A 632 25.78 -16.03 -27.94
CA ARG A 632 26.61 -15.54 -29.03
C ARG A 632 26.80 -16.64 -30.06
N ASP A 633 26.39 -16.38 -31.29
CA ASP A 633 26.73 -17.23 -32.42
C ASP A 633 28.20 -16.98 -32.81
N LEU A 634 29.00 -18.05 -32.87
CA LEU A 634 30.44 -17.96 -33.10
C LEU A 634 30.80 -17.71 -34.57
N ASP A 635 29.96 -18.14 -35.51
CA ASP A 635 30.20 -18.00 -36.94
C ASP A 635 29.92 -16.57 -37.43
N THR A 636 28.85 -15.96 -36.92
CA THR A 636 28.39 -14.61 -37.29
C THR A 636 28.82 -13.54 -36.30
N GLY A 637 29.17 -13.92 -35.06
CA GLY A 637 29.46 -13.00 -33.96
C GLY A 637 28.22 -12.31 -33.37
N THR A 638 27.03 -12.59 -33.89
CA THR A 638 25.76 -11.98 -33.46
C THR A 638 25.30 -12.55 -32.11
N ILE A 639 24.42 -11.83 -31.42
CA ILE A 639 23.79 -12.30 -30.18
C ILE A 639 22.33 -12.59 -30.46
N GLU A 640 21.92 -13.84 -30.24
CA GLU A 640 20.56 -14.31 -30.41
C GLU A 640 19.87 -14.49 -29.06
N SER A 641 18.56 -14.27 -29.03
CA SER A 641 17.72 -14.58 -27.88
C SER A 641 17.00 -15.90 -28.12
N LYS A 642 17.26 -16.91 -27.28
CA LYS A 642 16.61 -18.22 -27.33
C LYS A 642 15.72 -18.41 -26.11
N LEU A 643 14.53 -19.01 -26.30
CA LEU A 643 13.66 -19.39 -25.20
C LEU A 643 14.01 -20.78 -24.70
N VAL A 644 13.97 -20.96 -23.38
CA VAL A 644 14.19 -22.26 -22.74
C VAL A 644 13.11 -22.50 -21.70
N LYS A 645 12.64 -23.74 -21.63
CA LYS A 645 11.76 -24.26 -20.58
C LYS A 645 12.18 -25.69 -20.29
N LEU A 646 12.39 -26.03 -19.02
CA LEU A 646 12.60 -27.41 -18.61
C LEU A 646 11.25 -28.02 -18.21
N ASP A 647 10.94 -29.18 -18.77
CA ASP A 647 9.61 -29.82 -18.62
C ASP A 647 9.47 -30.67 -17.34
N TRP A 648 10.37 -30.51 -16.38
CA TRP A 648 10.28 -31.16 -15.07
C TRP A 648 10.57 -30.17 -13.93
N ALA A 649 10.14 -30.53 -12.72
CA ALA A 649 10.39 -29.73 -11.52
C ALA A 649 11.89 -29.78 -11.16
N ILE A 650 12.56 -28.64 -11.21
CA ILE A 650 13.99 -28.52 -10.89
C ILE A 650 14.24 -27.92 -9.52
N ALA A 651 13.25 -27.24 -8.95
CA ALA A 651 13.37 -26.53 -7.69
C ALA A 651 12.19 -26.85 -6.76
N ARG A 652 12.46 -26.78 -5.47
CA ARG A 652 11.42 -26.75 -4.44
C ARG A 652 11.85 -25.86 -3.28
N ILE A 653 10.88 -25.15 -2.68
CA ILE A 653 11.08 -24.38 -1.44
C ILE A 653 10.40 -25.17 -0.31
N PRO A 654 11.13 -26.00 0.46
CA PRO A 654 10.53 -26.89 1.44
C PRO A 654 10.17 -26.16 2.73
N SER A 655 8.95 -26.34 3.25
CA SER A 655 8.60 -25.80 4.56
C SER A 655 9.36 -26.50 5.69
N LEU A 656 9.59 -25.79 6.79
CA LEU A 656 10.08 -26.40 8.02
C LEU A 656 8.95 -27.19 8.68
N ALA A 657 9.22 -28.45 9.07
CA ALA A 657 8.21 -29.28 9.72
C ALA A 657 7.66 -28.61 10.99
N VAL A 658 6.33 -28.66 11.17
CA VAL A 658 5.63 -27.99 12.28
C VAL A 658 6.10 -28.43 13.67
N HIS A 659 6.69 -29.63 13.77
CA HIS A 659 7.27 -30.19 14.99
C HIS A 659 8.41 -29.33 15.57
N PHE A 660 9.08 -28.51 14.76
CA PHE A 660 10.10 -27.55 15.21
C PHE A 660 9.52 -26.32 15.91
N GLY A 661 8.19 -26.27 16.12
CA GLY A 661 7.55 -25.26 16.96
C GLY A 661 7.58 -23.86 16.34
N PRO A 662 7.87 -22.79 17.12
CA PRO A 662 7.79 -21.42 16.63
C PRO A 662 8.61 -21.11 15.37
N GLN A 663 9.73 -21.80 15.14
CA GLN A 663 10.58 -21.59 13.95
C GLN A 663 9.90 -22.00 12.63
N SER A 664 8.88 -22.86 12.70
CA SER A 664 8.08 -23.29 11.55
C SER A 664 6.91 -22.35 11.23
N ARG A 665 6.79 -21.24 11.98
CA ARG A 665 5.70 -20.26 11.83
C ARG A 665 6.29 -18.97 11.27
N GLY A 666 5.72 -18.47 10.17
CA GLY A 666 6.17 -17.23 9.53
C GLY A 666 5.92 -15.97 10.38
N PRO A 667 6.31 -14.78 9.89
CA PRO A 667 6.82 -14.54 8.54
C PRO A 667 8.21 -15.14 8.32
N PHE A 668 8.45 -15.62 7.10
CA PHE A 668 9.74 -16.18 6.72
C PHE A 668 10.57 -15.18 5.94
N ASN A 669 11.86 -15.14 6.20
CA ASN A 669 12.80 -14.33 5.45
C ASN A 669 12.97 -14.91 4.03
N LYS A 670 12.64 -14.11 3.01
CA LYS A 670 12.69 -14.53 1.61
C LYS A 670 14.11 -14.86 1.11
N GLU A 671 15.14 -14.25 1.70
CA GLU A 671 16.55 -14.43 1.34
C GLU A 671 17.19 -15.66 1.99
N THR A 672 16.83 -15.97 3.24
CA THR A 672 17.52 -17.01 4.02
C THR A 672 16.69 -18.27 4.23
N GLN A 673 15.35 -18.18 4.22
CA GLN A 673 14.45 -19.30 4.50
C GLN A 673 13.69 -19.78 3.26
N MET A 674 13.44 -18.90 2.27
CA MET A 674 12.72 -19.26 1.04
C MET A 674 13.64 -19.52 -0.15
N VAL A 675 14.80 -20.13 0.10
CA VAL A 675 15.81 -20.41 -0.93
C VAL A 675 15.52 -21.76 -1.59
N PRO A 676 15.26 -21.80 -2.92
CA PRO A 676 15.00 -23.05 -3.63
C PRO A 676 16.18 -24.03 -3.55
N ILE A 677 15.85 -25.31 -3.36
CA ILE A 677 16.79 -26.44 -3.45
C ILE A 677 16.66 -27.06 -4.84
N ILE A 678 17.80 -27.32 -5.51
CA ILE A 678 17.83 -27.80 -6.90
C ILE A 678 18.59 -29.10 -7.13
N ALA A 679 19.49 -29.49 -6.22
CA ALA A 679 20.25 -30.73 -6.32
C ALA A 679 20.85 -31.14 -4.96
N LEU A 680 21.46 -32.33 -4.94
CA LEU A 680 22.24 -32.85 -3.82
C LEU A 680 23.73 -32.97 -4.22
N ASP A 681 24.60 -32.73 -3.25
CA ASP A 681 26.06 -32.89 -3.33
C ASP A 681 26.63 -33.21 -1.94
N ASN A 682 26.86 -34.49 -1.67
CA ASN A 682 27.42 -35.01 -0.40
C ASN A 682 28.92 -35.36 -0.52
N SER A 683 29.63 -34.75 -1.47
CA SER A 683 31.06 -35.05 -1.70
C SER A 683 31.95 -34.74 -0.48
N ASP A 684 31.50 -33.87 0.43
CA ASP A 684 32.14 -33.55 1.71
C ASP A 684 32.14 -34.72 2.72
N LEU A 685 31.27 -35.72 2.53
CA LEU A 685 31.16 -36.90 3.40
C LEU A 685 31.98 -38.10 2.90
N PHE A 686 32.35 -38.13 1.62
CA PHE A 686 32.94 -39.31 0.97
C PHE A 686 34.20 -38.93 0.17
N GLU A 687 35.28 -38.54 0.85
CA GLU A 687 36.53 -38.09 0.22
C GLU A 687 37.24 -39.15 -0.64
N ASN A 688 36.86 -40.45 -0.59
CA ASN A 688 37.61 -41.56 -1.19
C ASN A 688 36.77 -42.65 -1.90
N GLN A 689 35.56 -42.36 -2.40
CA GLN A 689 34.86 -43.33 -3.26
C GLN A 689 34.72 -42.83 -4.70
N GLU A 690 35.11 -43.69 -5.66
CA GLU A 690 34.91 -43.56 -7.12
C GLU A 690 33.43 -43.37 -7.53
N THR A 691 32.50 -43.37 -6.57
CA THR A 691 31.05 -43.20 -6.76
C THR A 691 30.57 -41.76 -6.61
N ALA A 692 31.39 -40.83 -6.12
CA ALA A 692 31.09 -39.41 -6.25
C ALA A 692 31.25 -39.02 -7.73
N VAL A 693 30.14 -38.95 -8.45
CA VAL A 693 30.10 -38.45 -9.83
C VAL A 693 30.54 -36.99 -9.81
N LYS A 694 31.85 -36.76 -9.84
CA LYS A 694 32.46 -35.50 -10.26
C LYS A 694 32.25 -35.42 -11.76
N GLU A 695 31.09 -34.97 -12.19
CA GLU A 695 31.01 -34.41 -13.53
C GLU A 695 31.89 -33.17 -13.52
N ASP A 696 33.11 -33.29 -14.07
CA ASP A 696 34.00 -32.17 -14.34
C ASP A 696 33.34 -31.30 -15.43
N ILE A 697 32.36 -30.49 -15.03
CA ILE A 697 31.76 -29.47 -15.89
C ILE A 697 32.76 -28.32 -15.95
N GLU A 698 33.63 -28.35 -16.96
CA GLU A 698 34.62 -27.30 -17.18
C GLU A 698 33.94 -26.02 -17.69
N ILE A 699 33.81 -25.04 -16.79
CA ILE A 699 33.32 -23.70 -17.12
C ILE A 699 34.48 -22.71 -17.01
N LYS A 700 34.77 -22.03 -18.12
CA LYS A 700 35.81 -20.99 -18.17
C LYS A 700 35.52 -19.88 -17.16
N GLN A 701 36.46 -19.64 -16.25
CA GLN A 701 36.35 -18.56 -15.26
C GLN A 701 36.28 -17.18 -15.93
N GLY A 702 35.57 -16.25 -15.30
CA GLY A 702 35.32 -14.90 -15.83
C GLY A 702 34.22 -14.82 -16.89
N THR A 703 33.56 -15.94 -17.24
CA THR A 703 32.35 -15.95 -18.08
C THR A 703 31.09 -15.79 -17.23
N TYR A 704 29.97 -15.45 -17.87
CA TYR A 704 28.65 -15.44 -17.21
C TYR A 704 28.27 -16.83 -16.69
N ALA A 705 28.53 -17.89 -17.47
CA ALA A 705 28.25 -19.27 -17.05
C ALA A 705 28.89 -19.62 -15.70
N ALA A 706 30.07 -19.06 -15.38
CA ALA A 706 30.76 -19.32 -14.11
C ALA A 706 30.04 -18.76 -12.87
N THR A 707 29.13 -17.79 -13.04
CA THR A 707 28.34 -17.20 -11.94
C THR A 707 27.07 -17.99 -11.61
N GLN A 708 26.80 -19.07 -12.34
CA GLN A 708 25.60 -19.89 -12.23
C GLN A 708 25.94 -21.30 -11.72
N PRO A 709 24.97 -22.08 -11.19
CA PRO A 709 25.20 -23.47 -10.84
C PRO A 709 25.63 -24.30 -12.06
N PRO A 710 26.78 -25.01 -12.05
CA PRO A 710 27.33 -25.66 -13.24
C PRO A 710 26.38 -26.66 -13.91
N ARG A 711 25.68 -27.47 -13.11
CA ARG A 711 24.69 -28.43 -13.61
C ARG A 711 23.49 -27.75 -14.27
N LEU A 712 23.07 -26.58 -13.77
CA LEU A 712 22.00 -25.80 -14.39
C LEU A 712 22.44 -25.26 -15.75
N VAL A 713 23.65 -24.71 -15.84
CA VAL A 713 24.21 -24.23 -17.11
C VAL A 713 24.24 -25.34 -18.16
N LYS A 714 24.76 -26.52 -17.79
CA LYS A 714 24.84 -27.69 -18.68
C LYS A 714 23.46 -28.07 -19.22
N VAL A 715 22.47 -28.24 -18.34
CA VAL A 715 21.12 -28.66 -18.73
C VAL A 715 20.43 -27.62 -19.62
N ILE A 716 20.58 -26.32 -19.31
CA ILE A 716 20.03 -25.24 -20.14
C ILE A 716 20.72 -25.21 -21.52
N ALA A 717 22.04 -25.41 -21.56
CA ALA A 717 22.80 -25.43 -22.80
C ALA A 717 22.42 -26.62 -23.69
N GLU A 718 22.27 -27.82 -23.10
CA GLU A 718 21.80 -29.03 -23.79
C GLU A 718 20.41 -28.81 -24.40
N GLN A 719 19.47 -28.22 -23.65
CA GLN A 719 18.13 -27.91 -24.14
C GLN A 719 18.12 -26.92 -25.31
N LEU A 720 19.11 -26.04 -25.37
CA LEU A 720 19.25 -25.03 -26.43
C LEU A 720 20.16 -25.45 -27.58
N GLY A 721 20.77 -26.64 -27.51
CA GLY A 721 21.78 -27.11 -28.47
C GLY A 721 23.06 -26.27 -28.47
N VAL A 722 23.45 -25.70 -27.33
CA VAL A 722 24.66 -24.88 -27.16
C VAL A 722 25.79 -25.75 -26.60
N SER A 723 26.85 -25.97 -27.39
CA SER A 723 27.99 -26.80 -26.99
C SER A 723 29.08 -26.03 -26.23
N ASP A 724 29.37 -24.79 -26.63
CA ASP A 724 30.35 -23.93 -25.94
C ASP A 724 29.65 -23.05 -24.91
N LEU A 725 29.77 -23.42 -23.63
CA LEU A 725 29.14 -22.71 -22.51
C LEU A 725 29.60 -21.25 -22.36
N SER A 726 30.77 -20.89 -22.91
CA SER A 726 31.28 -19.52 -22.88
C SER A 726 30.52 -18.58 -23.82
N THR A 727 29.72 -19.12 -24.74
CA THR A 727 28.85 -18.36 -25.65
C THR A 727 27.58 -17.85 -24.97
N ILE A 728 27.21 -18.39 -23.80
CA ILE A 728 26.09 -17.87 -23.01
C ILE A 728 26.49 -16.51 -22.45
N VAL A 729 25.89 -15.45 -23.00
CA VAL A 729 26.19 -14.06 -22.64
C VAL A 729 25.46 -13.65 -21.37
N ASN A 730 24.18 -14.02 -21.25
CA ASN A 730 23.33 -13.76 -20.09
C ASN A 730 22.03 -14.57 -20.18
N TRP A 731 21.24 -14.61 -19.12
CA TRP A 731 19.86 -15.10 -19.16
C TRP A 731 18.92 -14.27 -18.28
N GLU A 732 17.62 -14.38 -18.56
CA GLU A 732 16.55 -13.98 -17.66
C GLU A 732 15.64 -15.17 -17.48
N LEU A 733 15.92 -15.94 -16.43
CA LEU A 733 15.18 -17.13 -16.05
C LEU A 733 14.38 -16.87 -14.78
N GLU A 734 13.25 -17.54 -14.67
CA GLU A 734 12.36 -17.48 -13.51
C GLU A 734 11.85 -18.88 -13.14
N LEU A 735 11.57 -19.04 -11.85
CA LEU A 735 10.89 -20.22 -11.33
C LEU A 735 9.38 -19.99 -11.31
N PHE A 736 8.63 -21.04 -11.65
CA PHE A 736 7.18 -21.05 -11.74
C PHE A 736 6.61 -22.40 -11.30
N ASP A 737 5.36 -22.43 -10.82
CA ASP A 737 4.62 -23.69 -10.58
C ASP A 737 4.43 -24.46 -11.89
N ILE A 738 4.98 -25.67 -11.95
CA ILE A 738 4.91 -26.56 -13.11
C ILE A 738 3.59 -27.35 -13.18
N GLN A 739 2.79 -27.35 -12.11
CA GLN A 739 1.51 -28.04 -12.10
C GLN A 739 0.62 -27.53 -13.25
N PRO A 740 0.22 -28.38 -14.22
CA PRO A 740 -0.55 -27.94 -15.39
C PRO A 740 -1.85 -27.24 -15.01
N ALA A 741 -2.26 -26.25 -15.82
CA ALA A 741 -3.58 -25.66 -15.69
C ALA A 741 -4.65 -26.71 -16.02
N GLN A 742 -5.76 -26.70 -15.30
CA GLN A 742 -6.81 -27.71 -15.46
C GLN A 742 -8.20 -27.16 -15.16
N ILE A 743 -9.19 -27.75 -15.83
CA ILE A 743 -10.59 -27.55 -15.51
C ILE A 743 -10.94 -28.43 -14.29
N GLY A 744 -11.64 -27.87 -13.30
CA GLY A 744 -12.01 -28.53 -12.05
C GLY A 744 -13.34 -28.03 -11.48
N GLY A 745 -13.70 -28.47 -10.28
CA GLY A 745 -15.07 -28.35 -9.75
C GLY A 745 -15.88 -29.63 -9.94
N LEU A 746 -17.01 -29.76 -9.25
CA LEU A 746 -17.85 -30.96 -9.33
C LEU A 746 -18.46 -31.12 -10.73
N ASP A 747 -18.88 -30.00 -11.31
CA ASP A 747 -19.45 -29.89 -12.65
C ASP A 747 -18.48 -29.22 -13.64
N LYS A 748 -17.18 -29.24 -13.32
CA LYS A 748 -16.10 -28.66 -14.14
C LYS A 748 -16.24 -27.15 -14.34
N GLU A 749 -16.77 -26.43 -13.35
CA GLU A 749 -17.12 -25.02 -13.43
C GLU A 749 -15.92 -24.07 -13.31
N PHE A 750 -14.76 -24.56 -12.89
CA PHE A 750 -13.58 -23.76 -12.60
C PHE A 750 -12.39 -24.08 -13.50
N ILE A 751 -11.49 -23.11 -13.63
CA ILE A 751 -10.13 -23.31 -14.10
C ILE A 751 -9.17 -23.03 -12.94
N PHE A 752 -8.26 -23.98 -12.67
CA PHE A 752 -7.18 -23.84 -11.70
C PHE A 752 -5.85 -23.70 -12.43
N ALA A 753 -5.20 -22.54 -12.31
CA ALA A 753 -3.95 -22.23 -13.00
C ALA A 753 -3.08 -21.27 -12.18
N GLY A 754 -1.76 -21.31 -12.38
CA GLY A 754 -0.87 -20.24 -11.93
C GLY A 754 -0.85 -19.09 -12.92
N ARG A 755 -0.46 -17.88 -12.47
CA ARG A 755 -0.19 -16.71 -13.34
C ARG A 755 -1.41 -16.24 -14.14
N ILE A 756 -2.62 -16.43 -13.61
CA ILE A 756 -3.87 -15.97 -14.23
C ILE A 756 -3.83 -14.45 -14.43
N ASP A 757 -3.28 -13.76 -13.43
CA ASP A 757 -2.97 -12.33 -13.44
C ASP A 757 -1.75 -12.02 -14.32
N ASP A 758 -1.85 -11.26 -15.41
CA ASP A 758 -3.08 -10.91 -16.18
C ASP A 758 -3.10 -11.61 -17.56
N LYS A 759 -2.44 -12.77 -17.64
CA LYS A 759 -2.46 -13.62 -18.83
C LYS A 759 -3.89 -14.02 -19.26
N LEU A 760 -4.85 -14.03 -18.34
CA LEU A 760 -6.26 -14.31 -18.63
C LEU A 760 -6.91 -13.24 -19.52
N CYS A 761 -6.79 -11.96 -19.18
CA CYS A 761 -7.35 -10.89 -20.02
C CYS A 761 -6.55 -10.73 -21.30
N CYS A 762 -5.21 -10.84 -21.25
CA CYS A 762 -4.37 -10.80 -22.45
C CYS A 762 -4.73 -11.90 -23.45
N TYR A 763 -4.90 -13.14 -23.00
CA TYR A 763 -5.34 -14.25 -23.85
C TYR A 763 -6.69 -13.93 -24.51
N SER A 764 -7.66 -13.50 -23.72
CA SER A 764 -9.01 -13.20 -24.21
C SER A 764 -9.04 -12.01 -25.18
N ALA A 765 -8.21 -10.99 -24.95
CA ALA A 765 -8.09 -9.83 -25.83
C ALA A 765 -7.49 -10.20 -27.20
N GLN A 766 -6.47 -11.06 -27.22
CA GLN A 766 -5.90 -11.58 -28.46
C GLN A 766 -6.91 -12.41 -29.25
N GLU A 767 -7.55 -13.39 -28.61
CA GLU A 767 -8.59 -14.20 -29.24
C GLU A 767 -9.73 -13.34 -29.80
N ALA A 768 -10.12 -12.27 -29.09
CA ALA A 768 -11.11 -11.32 -29.55
C ALA A 768 -10.67 -10.53 -30.79
N LEU A 769 -9.41 -10.08 -30.85
CA LEU A 769 -8.87 -9.40 -32.03
C LEU A 769 -8.84 -10.33 -33.24
N LEU A 770 -8.49 -11.61 -33.04
CA LEU A 770 -8.48 -12.62 -34.09
C LEU A 770 -9.89 -12.98 -34.57
N ALA A 771 -10.87 -13.00 -33.66
CA ALA A 771 -12.26 -13.32 -33.97
C ALA A 771 -13.06 -12.14 -34.55
N SER A 772 -12.62 -10.90 -34.34
CA SER A 772 -13.28 -9.70 -34.89
C SER A 772 -13.21 -9.67 -36.42
N SER A 773 -14.31 -9.33 -37.07
CA SER A 773 -14.37 -9.29 -38.54
C SER A 773 -13.74 -8.01 -39.08
N ASP A 774 -12.97 -8.13 -40.16
CA ASP A 774 -12.40 -6.97 -40.87
C ASP A 774 -13.48 -6.05 -41.47
N ASN A 775 -14.73 -6.53 -41.61
CA ASN A 775 -15.86 -5.77 -42.15
C ASN A 775 -16.68 -5.02 -41.09
N MET A 776 -16.31 -5.14 -39.81
CA MET A 776 -16.96 -4.43 -38.69
C MET A 776 -16.06 -3.29 -38.23
N SER A 777 -16.65 -2.17 -37.84
CA SER A 777 -15.93 -0.94 -37.45
C SER A 777 -14.80 -0.58 -38.44
N THR A 778 -15.12 -0.48 -39.74
CA THR A 778 -14.12 -0.34 -40.81
C THR A 778 -13.39 1.01 -40.81
N GLY A 779 -13.87 1.99 -40.06
CA GLY A 779 -13.24 3.31 -39.96
C GLY A 779 -12.21 3.45 -38.85
N VAL A 780 -12.09 2.51 -37.91
CA VAL A 780 -11.18 2.61 -36.75
C VAL A 780 -9.98 1.65 -36.87
N VAL A 781 -8.98 1.88 -36.02
CA VAL A 781 -7.91 0.88 -35.76
C VAL A 781 -8.31 0.04 -34.56
N LYS A 782 -8.32 -1.29 -34.71
CA LYS A 782 -8.53 -2.23 -33.60
C LYS A 782 -7.18 -2.66 -33.07
N MET A 783 -6.93 -2.53 -31.77
CA MET A 783 -5.61 -2.75 -31.19
C MET A 783 -5.69 -3.54 -29.88
N VAL A 784 -4.74 -4.47 -29.72
CA VAL A 784 -4.43 -5.14 -28.45
C VAL A 784 -3.04 -4.71 -27.99
N GLY A 785 -2.94 -4.28 -26.73
CA GLY A 785 -1.67 -3.97 -26.07
C GLY A 785 -1.41 -4.91 -24.89
N MET A 786 -0.28 -5.61 -24.89
CA MET A 786 0.15 -6.46 -23.80
C MET A 786 1.47 -5.94 -23.27
N PHE A 787 1.46 -5.48 -22.02
CA PHE A 787 2.62 -4.85 -21.39
C PHE A 787 3.30 -5.80 -20.40
N ASP A 788 4.54 -5.45 -20.06
CA ASP A 788 5.35 -6.08 -19.02
C ASP A 788 5.47 -5.09 -17.85
N SER A 789 5.76 -5.61 -16.67
CA SER A 789 6.13 -4.83 -15.49
C SER A 789 5.00 -4.03 -14.87
N GLU A 790 3.75 -4.42 -15.08
CA GLU A 790 2.61 -3.86 -14.35
C GLU A 790 2.79 -4.06 -12.85
N GLU A 791 3.16 -5.28 -12.45
CA GLU A 791 3.28 -5.75 -11.06
C GLU A 791 4.35 -5.01 -10.25
N ILE A 792 5.18 -4.21 -10.94
CA ILE A 792 6.22 -3.35 -10.37
C ILE A 792 6.04 -1.86 -10.74
N GLY A 793 4.83 -1.47 -11.15
CA GLY A 793 4.40 -0.08 -11.37
C GLY A 793 4.49 0.43 -12.81
N SER A 794 4.68 -0.43 -13.80
CA SER A 794 4.71 -0.13 -15.25
C SER A 794 5.78 0.86 -15.72
N LEU A 795 6.70 1.32 -14.86
CA LEU A 795 7.68 2.36 -15.15
C LEU A 795 9.00 1.81 -15.72
N LEU A 796 8.91 1.02 -16.78
CA LEU A 796 10.05 0.56 -17.58
C LEU A 796 9.74 0.72 -19.07
N ARG A 797 10.76 0.62 -19.94
CA ARG A 797 10.61 0.88 -21.40
C ARG A 797 9.55 0.03 -22.10
N GLN A 798 9.24 -1.13 -21.53
CA GLN A 798 8.26 -2.08 -22.06
C GLN A 798 6.92 -2.06 -21.28
N GLY A 799 6.83 -1.32 -20.18
CA GLY A 799 5.59 -1.18 -19.40
C GLY A 799 4.65 -0.12 -19.94
N ALA A 800 3.44 -0.06 -19.38
CA ALA A 800 2.36 0.78 -19.88
C ALA A 800 2.61 2.29 -19.70
N ARG A 801 3.50 2.69 -18.78
CA ARG A 801 3.95 4.09 -18.63
C ARG A 801 4.96 4.53 -19.69
N SER A 802 5.47 3.60 -20.50
CA SER A 802 6.41 3.91 -21.58
C SER A 802 5.72 4.62 -22.75
N ASN A 803 6.51 4.97 -23.77
CA ASN A 803 5.98 5.47 -25.04
C ASN A 803 5.60 4.34 -26.01
N PHE A 804 5.60 3.05 -25.62
CA PHE A 804 5.47 1.95 -26.58
C PHE A 804 4.18 2.07 -27.39
N MET A 805 3.02 2.09 -26.74
CA MET A 805 1.74 2.23 -27.43
C MET A 805 1.56 3.60 -28.09
N SER A 806 1.92 4.70 -27.40
CA SER A 806 1.78 6.04 -27.97
C SER A 806 2.60 6.20 -29.26
N SER A 807 3.83 5.67 -29.28
CA SER A 807 4.69 5.71 -30.47
C SER A 807 4.12 4.92 -31.64
N ILE A 808 3.40 3.83 -31.39
CA ILE A 808 2.71 3.05 -32.44
C ILE A 808 1.54 3.84 -33.00
N ILE A 809 0.72 4.44 -32.15
CA ILE A 809 -0.39 5.31 -32.56
C ILE A 809 0.14 6.46 -33.43
N GLU A 810 1.16 7.17 -32.96
CA GLU A 810 1.80 8.27 -33.70
C GLU A 810 2.28 7.84 -35.09
N ARG A 811 2.96 6.69 -35.20
CA ARG A 811 3.47 6.16 -36.47
C ARG A 811 2.37 5.74 -37.44
N ILE A 812 1.27 5.20 -36.94
CA ILE A 812 0.09 4.87 -37.75
C ILE A 812 -0.53 6.15 -38.29
N VAL A 813 -0.79 7.14 -37.43
CA VAL A 813 -1.39 8.43 -37.81
C VAL A 813 -0.49 9.19 -38.80
N GLU A 814 0.82 9.23 -38.55
CA GLU A 814 1.82 9.84 -39.44
C GLU A 814 1.77 9.20 -40.83
N THR A 815 1.69 7.87 -40.91
CA THR A 815 1.71 7.15 -42.19
C THR A 815 0.54 7.51 -43.10
N PHE A 816 -0.66 7.70 -42.55
CA PHE A 816 -1.85 8.01 -43.36
C PHE A 816 -2.14 9.50 -43.51
N SER A 817 -1.50 10.36 -42.70
CA SER A 817 -1.74 11.81 -42.76
C SER A 817 -0.89 12.49 -43.84
N PRO A 818 -1.49 13.24 -44.78
CA PRO A 818 -0.73 14.07 -45.72
C PRO A 818 0.11 15.16 -45.03
N SER A 819 -0.29 15.56 -43.82
CA SER A 819 0.44 16.50 -42.96
C SER A 819 0.27 16.08 -41.50
N TYR A 820 1.30 15.48 -40.93
CA TYR A 820 1.30 15.05 -39.53
C TYR A 820 1.54 16.24 -38.59
N GLY A 821 0.90 16.23 -37.43
CA GLY A 821 1.06 17.25 -36.41
C GLY A 821 0.14 17.04 -35.19
N PRO A 822 0.26 17.89 -34.16
CA PRO A 822 -0.46 17.71 -32.90
C PRO A 822 -1.98 17.76 -33.07
N ASN A 823 -2.52 18.51 -34.03
CA ASN A 823 -3.97 18.60 -34.22
C ASN A 823 -4.58 17.26 -34.64
N ILE A 824 -4.03 16.61 -35.68
CA ILE A 824 -4.56 15.33 -36.17
C ILE A 824 -4.37 14.19 -35.15
N LEU A 825 -3.27 14.23 -34.39
CA LEU A 825 -3.03 13.28 -33.30
C LEU A 825 -4.03 13.49 -32.15
N SER A 826 -4.24 14.73 -31.69
CA SER A 826 -5.21 15.03 -30.64
C SER A 826 -6.64 14.66 -31.03
N GLN A 827 -7.01 14.89 -32.30
CA GLN A 827 -8.31 14.45 -32.82
C GLN A 827 -8.44 12.92 -32.79
N THR A 828 -7.39 12.21 -33.24
CA THR A 828 -7.34 10.74 -33.19
C THR A 828 -7.52 10.23 -31.76
N VAL A 829 -6.76 10.78 -30.81
CA VAL A 829 -6.81 10.39 -29.39
C VAL A 829 -8.19 10.66 -28.78
N ALA A 830 -8.81 11.80 -29.07
CA ALA A 830 -10.15 12.14 -28.58
C ALA A 830 -11.24 11.18 -29.10
N ASN A 831 -11.09 10.68 -30.33
CA ASN A 831 -11.97 9.68 -30.93
C ASN A 831 -11.60 8.23 -30.54
N SER A 832 -10.56 8.03 -29.74
CA SER A 832 -10.11 6.70 -29.30
C SER A 832 -10.67 6.34 -27.94
N PHE A 833 -10.66 5.04 -27.64
CA PHE A 833 -11.10 4.50 -26.35
C PHE A 833 -10.21 3.33 -25.91
N PHE A 834 -9.81 3.35 -24.64
CA PHE A 834 -8.94 2.36 -24.04
C PHE A 834 -9.67 1.52 -22.99
N LEU A 835 -9.91 0.26 -23.32
CA LEU A 835 -10.34 -0.76 -22.38
C LEU A 835 -9.10 -1.35 -21.72
N SER A 836 -8.78 -0.85 -20.52
CA SER A 836 -7.79 -1.42 -19.61
C SER A 836 -8.36 -2.72 -19.03
N SER A 837 -7.95 -3.83 -19.62
CA SER A 837 -8.38 -5.17 -19.23
C SER A 837 -7.36 -5.78 -18.30
N ASP A 838 -7.64 -5.68 -17.01
CA ASP A 838 -6.91 -6.33 -15.94
C ASP A 838 -7.89 -7.20 -15.14
N VAL A 839 -7.43 -8.35 -14.66
CA VAL A 839 -8.24 -9.24 -13.83
C VAL A 839 -8.80 -8.50 -12.61
N THR A 840 -9.97 -8.90 -12.14
CA THR A 840 -10.57 -8.34 -10.93
C THR A 840 -11.05 -9.42 -9.97
N HIS A 841 -11.54 -9.03 -8.80
CA HIS A 841 -11.80 -9.96 -7.72
C HIS A 841 -13.22 -10.53 -7.77
N ALA A 842 -13.34 -11.81 -8.11
CA ALA A 842 -14.57 -12.57 -7.86
C ALA A 842 -14.86 -12.61 -6.36
N VAL A 843 -16.13 -12.68 -5.98
CA VAL A 843 -16.54 -12.77 -4.57
C VAL A 843 -16.01 -14.05 -3.93
N ASN A 844 -15.19 -13.91 -2.88
CA ASN A 844 -14.73 -15.04 -2.09
C ASN A 844 -15.74 -15.31 -0.96
N PRO A 845 -16.45 -16.45 -0.98
CA PRO A 845 -17.51 -16.73 -0.01
C PRO A 845 -16.98 -16.87 1.43
N ASN A 846 -15.67 -17.12 1.61
CA ASN A 846 -15.06 -17.26 2.93
C ASN A 846 -14.67 -15.92 3.57
N PHE A 847 -14.74 -14.82 2.82
CA PHE A 847 -14.32 -13.49 3.26
C PHE A 847 -15.33 -12.41 2.84
N LEU A 848 -16.64 -12.71 2.89
CA LEU A 848 -17.69 -11.78 2.44
C LEU A 848 -17.59 -10.39 3.07
N ASN A 849 -17.04 -10.29 4.28
CA ASN A 849 -16.84 -9.03 4.99
C ASN A 849 -15.92 -8.03 4.28
N VAL A 850 -15.05 -8.47 3.34
CA VAL A 850 -14.16 -7.57 2.59
C VAL A 850 -14.74 -7.12 1.24
N TYR A 851 -15.88 -7.67 0.83
CA TYR A 851 -16.52 -7.33 -0.44
C TYR A 851 -17.64 -6.29 -0.22
N MET A 852 -17.80 -5.40 -1.21
CA MET A 852 -18.86 -4.39 -1.17
C MET A 852 -20.16 -4.96 -1.73
N GLU A 853 -21.23 -4.86 -0.94
CA GLU A 853 -22.57 -5.28 -1.35
C GLU A 853 -22.96 -4.63 -2.68
N GLY A 854 -23.51 -5.43 -3.60
CA GLY A 854 -23.86 -5.00 -4.96
C GLY A 854 -22.69 -4.85 -5.95
N HIS A 855 -21.44 -4.92 -5.50
CA HIS A 855 -20.23 -4.71 -6.31
C HIS A 855 -19.25 -5.89 -6.19
N SER A 856 -19.81 -7.10 -6.12
CA SER A 856 -19.11 -8.35 -5.82
C SER A 856 -19.35 -9.34 -6.96
N PRO A 857 -18.55 -9.31 -8.03
CA PRO A 857 -18.82 -10.08 -9.24
C PRO A 857 -18.62 -11.58 -9.01
N ARG A 858 -19.24 -12.39 -9.86
CA ARG A 858 -19.28 -13.85 -9.79
C ARG A 858 -18.61 -14.46 -11.02
N LEU A 859 -18.06 -15.66 -10.84
CA LEU A 859 -17.51 -16.47 -11.92
C LEU A 859 -18.62 -16.87 -12.91
N ASN A 860 -18.24 -17.13 -14.17
CA ASN A 860 -19.13 -17.68 -15.22
C ASN A 860 -20.34 -16.80 -15.57
N VAL A 861 -20.25 -15.47 -15.36
CA VAL A 861 -21.33 -14.51 -15.66
C VAL A 861 -20.93 -13.54 -16.77
N GLY A 862 -19.77 -12.90 -16.63
CA GLY A 862 -19.27 -11.91 -17.58
C GLY A 862 -18.17 -11.04 -17.00
N VAL A 863 -17.59 -10.19 -17.83
CA VAL A 863 -16.54 -9.23 -17.45
C VAL A 863 -17.10 -8.24 -16.42
N ALA A 864 -16.26 -7.83 -15.47
CA ALA A 864 -16.61 -6.86 -14.45
C ALA A 864 -15.94 -5.52 -14.72
N VAL A 865 -16.73 -4.45 -14.66
CA VAL A 865 -16.25 -3.07 -14.68
C VAL A 865 -15.71 -2.73 -13.29
N SER A 866 -14.44 -2.33 -13.23
CA SER A 866 -13.77 -1.93 -12.00
C SER A 866 -13.94 -0.41 -11.82
N ALA A 867 -14.62 -0.01 -10.75
CA ALA A 867 -14.83 1.39 -10.40
C ALA A 867 -14.05 1.74 -9.13
N ASP A 868 -13.40 2.90 -9.12
CA ASP A 868 -12.79 3.48 -7.93
C ASP A 868 -12.82 5.01 -8.02
N PRO A 869 -13.41 5.72 -7.02
CA PRO A 869 -13.54 7.18 -7.07
C PRO A 869 -12.23 7.92 -6.77
N ASN A 870 -11.15 7.22 -6.41
CA ASN A 870 -9.86 7.81 -6.00
C ASN A 870 -8.77 7.66 -7.07
N GLY A 871 -9.14 7.24 -8.29
CA GLY A 871 -8.23 7.19 -9.43
C GLY A 871 -7.32 5.97 -9.47
N HIS A 872 -7.62 4.90 -8.72
CA HIS A 872 -6.98 3.59 -8.92
C HIS A 872 -7.42 2.94 -10.24
N MET A 873 -8.63 3.28 -10.68
CA MET A 873 -9.22 2.91 -11.96
C MET A 873 -9.52 4.19 -12.76
N ALA A 874 -9.43 4.13 -14.09
CA ALA A 874 -9.77 5.22 -15.00
C ALA A 874 -11.27 5.33 -15.30
N THR A 875 -12.05 4.33 -14.88
CA THR A 875 -13.49 4.24 -15.13
C THR A 875 -14.26 5.46 -14.63
N ASP A 876 -15.09 6.01 -15.51
CA ASP A 876 -16.03 7.09 -15.26
C ASP A 876 -17.44 6.74 -15.80
N SER A 877 -18.39 7.68 -15.69
CA SER A 877 -19.77 7.44 -16.15
C SER A 877 -19.91 7.28 -17.66
N ILE A 878 -19.12 8.01 -18.46
CA ILE A 878 -19.18 7.96 -19.93
C ILE A 878 -18.60 6.64 -20.42
N SER A 879 -17.44 6.25 -19.90
CA SER A 879 -16.76 5.02 -20.23
C SER A 879 -17.55 3.78 -19.82
N ALA A 880 -18.20 3.80 -18.64
CA ALA A 880 -19.15 2.76 -18.23
C ALA A 880 -20.36 2.66 -19.18
N ALA A 881 -20.94 3.79 -19.59
CA ALA A 881 -22.08 3.80 -20.52
C ALA A 881 -21.71 3.26 -21.91
N ILE A 882 -20.53 3.61 -22.43
CA ILE A 882 -20.02 3.08 -23.71
C ILE A 882 -19.88 1.55 -23.64
N LEU A 883 -19.21 1.03 -22.61
CA LEU A 883 -18.99 -0.42 -22.51
C LEU A 883 -20.29 -1.18 -22.26
N GLN A 884 -21.21 -0.62 -21.45
CA GLN A 884 -22.55 -1.18 -21.26
C GLN A 884 -23.32 -1.27 -22.58
N ARG A 885 -23.25 -0.22 -23.41
CA ARG A 885 -23.89 -0.19 -24.72
C ARG A 885 -23.30 -1.22 -25.69
N VAL A 886 -21.99 -1.42 -25.65
CA VAL A 886 -21.32 -2.51 -26.38
C VAL A 886 -21.79 -3.88 -25.90
N ALA A 887 -21.89 -4.08 -24.58
CA ALA A 887 -22.33 -5.35 -24.00
C ALA A 887 -23.78 -5.71 -24.41
N GLU A 888 -24.69 -4.72 -24.49
CA GLU A 888 -26.03 -4.91 -25.03
C GLU A 888 -26.01 -5.41 -26.48
N LYS A 889 -25.18 -4.79 -27.33
CA LYS A 889 -25.07 -5.14 -28.76
C LYS A 889 -24.50 -6.54 -29.00
N CYS A 890 -23.56 -7.00 -28.17
CA CYS A 890 -23.00 -8.34 -28.28
C CYS A 890 -23.70 -9.38 -27.38
N GLY A 891 -24.72 -8.99 -26.61
CA GLY A 891 -25.45 -9.87 -25.69
C GLY A 891 -24.58 -10.42 -24.56
N SER A 892 -23.64 -9.61 -24.06
CA SER A 892 -22.81 -9.92 -22.90
C SER A 892 -23.39 -9.32 -21.62
N ALA A 893 -23.21 -10.00 -20.49
CA ALA A 893 -23.49 -9.43 -19.19
C ALA A 893 -22.25 -8.68 -18.68
N LEU A 894 -22.46 -7.49 -18.12
CA LEU A 894 -21.45 -6.79 -17.34
C LEU A 894 -21.76 -6.90 -15.86
N GLN A 895 -20.71 -7.07 -15.08
CA GLN A 895 -20.75 -7.00 -13.63
C GLN A 895 -20.04 -5.73 -13.17
N ILE A 896 -20.10 -5.43 -11.87
CA ILE A 896 -19.39 -4.29 -11.28
C ILE A 896 -18.55 -4.81 -10.12
N PHE A 897 -17.30 -4.37 -10.07
CA PHE A 897 -16.43 -4.49 -8.92
C PHE A 897 -16.09 -3.10 -8.38
N GLN A 898 -16.20 -2.93 -7.07
CA GLN A 898 -15.70 -1.77 -6.36
C GLN A 898 -15.30 -2.21 -4.95
N ILE A 899 -14.15 -1.73 -4.48
CA ILE A 899 -13.71 -1.97 -3.12
C ILE A 899 -14.66 -1.32 -2.11
N ARG A 900 -14.69 -1.84 -0.89
CA ARG A 900 -15.34 -1.15 0.21
C ARG A 900 -14.62 0.16 0.52
N ASN A 901 -15.34 1.14 1.08
CA ASN A 901 -14.76 2.42 1.51
C ASN A 901 -13.63 2.27 2.54
N ASP A 902 -13.62 1.18 3.31
CA ASP A 902 -12.61 0.83 4.31
C ASP A 902 -11.59 -0.21 3.79
N GLY A 903 -11.63 -0.54 2.49
CA GLY A 903 -10.67 -1.40 1.81
C GLY A 903 -9.53 -0.62 1.15
N VAL A 904 -8.57 -1.36 0.60
CA VAL A 904 -7.46 -0.82 -0.21
C VAL A 904 -7.59 -1.40 -1.62
N SER A 905 -7.47 -0.56 -2.64
CA SER A 905 -7.50 -0.98 -4.04
C SER A 905 -6.09 -1.22 -4.56
N GLY A 906 -5.93 -2.22 -5.42
CA GLY A 906 -4.81 -2.26 -6.35
C GLY A 906 -4.94 -1.15 -7.40
N GLY A 907 -3.87 -0.92 -8.17
CA GLY A 907 -3.92 -0.11 -9.39
C GLY A 907 -3.88 -1.00 -10.62
N THR A 908 -4.03 -0.40 -11.79
CA THR A 908 -3.92 -1.07 -13.10
C THR A 908 -3.17 -0.17 -14.09
N ILE A 909 -3.02 -0.62 -15.33
CA ILE A 909 -2.49 0.21 -16.42
C ILE A 909 -3.46 1.31 -16.90
N GLY A 910 -4.72 1.31 -16.45
CA GLY A 910 -5.80 2.20 -16.91
C GLY A 910 -5.48 3.68 -16.72
N PRO A 911 -5.38 4.17 -15.47
CA PRO A 911 -5.03 5.56 -15.18
C PRO A 911 -3.68 5.95 -15.79
N MET A 912 -2.72 5.04 -15.78
CA MET A 912 -1.34 5.30 -16.23
C MET A 912 -1.30 5.59 -17.73
N THR A 913 -2.01 4.78 -18.52
CA THR A 913 -2.07 4.88 -19.98
C THR A 913 -2.98 6.02 -20.40
N SER A 914 -4.14 6.17 -19.76
CA SER A 914 -5.08 7.26 -20.02
C SER A 914 -4.41 8.61 -19.78
N ALA A 915 -3.71 8.79 -18.65
CA ALA A 915 -2.99 10.03 -18.37
C ALA A 915 -1.81 10.27 -19.32
N ARG A 916 -1.12 9.21 -19.76
CA ARG A 916 0.03 9.33 -20.67
C ARG A 916 -0.36 9.78 -22.07
N ILE A 917 -1.48 9.29 -22.59
CA ILE A 917 -1.93 9.52 -23.97
C ILE A 917 -3.01 10.61 -24.04
N GLY A 918 -3.81 10.78 -22.99
CA GLY A 918 -4.97 11.68 -22.94
C GLY A 918 -6.25 11.04 -23.51
N MET A 919 -6.38 9.72 -23.43
CA MET A 919 -7.46 8.93 -24.05
C MET A 919 -8.53 8.55 -23.02
N ARG A 920 -9.82 8.58 -23.41
CA ARG A 920 -10.92 8.03 -22.59
C ARG A 920 -10.64 6.55 -22.31
N ALA A 921 -10.82 6.14 -21.06
CA ALA A 921 -10.50 4.78 -20.65
C ALA A 921 -11.52 4.20 -19.68
N ILE A 922 -11.59 2.88 -19.65
CA ILE A 922 -12.33 2.10 -18.65
C ILE A 922 -11.42 0.99 -18.14
N ASP A 923 -11.52 0.67 -16.85
CA ASP A 923 -10.98 -0.56 -16.29
C ASP A 923 -12.08 -1.61 -16.22
N ALA A 924 -11.92 -2.69 -16.97
CA ALA A 924 -12.86 -3.80 -17.00
C ALA A 924 -12.17 -5.09 -17.40
N GLY A 925 -12.28 -6.12 -16.56
CA GLY A 925 -11.65 -7.40 -16.86
C GLY A 925 -12.30 -8.59 -16.19
N ILE A 926 -11.69 -9.74 -16.45
CA ILE A 926 -12.25 -11.04 -16.10
C ILE A 926 -12.01 -11.30 -14.61
N VAL A 927 -12.98 -11.91 -13.95
CA VAL A 927 -12.92 -12.08 -12.50
C VAL A 927 -12.17 -13.35 -12.09
N GLN A 928 -11.44 -13.29 -10.99
CA GLN A 928 -10.73 -14.44 -10.43
C GLN A 928 -10.78 -14.45 -8.90
N LEU A 929 -10.55 -15.63 -8.31
CA LEU A 929 -10.23 -15.80 -6.90
C LEU A 929 -8.72 -16.00 -6.73
N SER A 930 -8.22 -15.62 -5.56
CA SER A 930 -6.83 -15.84 -5.17
C SER A 930 -5.80 -15.17 -6.09
N MET A 931 -6.11 -13.96 -6.56
CA MET A 931 -5.18 -13.05 -7.22
C MET A 931 -3.82 -13.00 -6.47
N HIS A 932 -2.71 -13.00 -7.21
CA HIS A 932 -1.33 -13.08 -6.72
C HIS A 932 -0.93 -14.37 -5.98
N SER A 933 -1.80 -15.39 -5.87
CA SER A 933 -1.40 -16.74 -5.47
C SER A 933 -0.52 -17.38 -6.55
N ILE A 934 0.41 -18.27 -6.18
CA ILE A 934 1.12 -19.10 -7.17
C ILE A 934 0.15 -19.95 -8.01
N ARG A 935 -1.04 -20.23 -7.45
CA ARG A 935 -2.14 -20.93 -8.13
C ARG A 935 -3.47 -20.29 -7.75
N ALA A 936 -4.10 -19.65 -8.73
CA ALA A 936 -5.37 -18.94 -8.63
C ALA A 936 -6.50 -19.75 -9.29
N MET A 937 -7.71 -19.19 -9.33
CA MET A 937 -8.83 -19.81 -10.04
C MET A 937 -9.81 -18.80 -10.64
N THR A 938 -10.45 -19.18 -11.74
CA THR A 938 -11.54 -18.44 -12.40
C THR A 938 -12.61 -19.43 -12.87
N GLY A 939 -13.73 -18.96 -13.45
CA GLY A 939 -14.73 -19.83 -14.05
C GLY A 939 -14.27 -20.41 -15.39
N ASN A 940 -14.78 -21.58 -15.76
CA ASN A 940 -14.43 -22.22 -17.03
C ASN A 940 -14.98 -21.48 -18.27
N MET A 941 -16.06 -20.72 -18.13
CA MET A 941 -16.62 -19.90 -19.21
C MET A 941 -15.99 -18.50 -19.28
N ASP A 942 -15.35 -18.05 -18.20
CA ASP A 942 -14.84 -16.68 -18.05
C ASP A 942 -13.84 -16.25 -19.15
N PRO A 943 -12.88 -17.08 -19.61
CA PRO A 943 -12.04 -16.72 -20.77
C PRO A 943 -12.87 -16.42 -22.01
N GLY A 944 -13.82 -17.29 -22.36
CA GLY A 944 -14.66 -17.11 -23.56
C GLY A 944 -15.70 -15.99 -23.42
N LEU A 945 -16.19 -15.70 -22.20
CA LEU A 945 -17.01 -14.53 -21.93
C LEU A 945 -16.23 -13.24 -22.12
N GLY A 946 -14.95 -13.23 -21.73
CA GLY A 946 -14.00 -12.16 -22.06
C GLY A 946 -13.85 -11.96 -23.56
N VAL A 947 -13.59 -13.03 -24.31
CA VAL A 947 -13.50 -13.00 -25.79
C VAL A 947 -14.76 -12.40 -26.40
N LYS A 948 -15.94 -12.82 -25.94
CA LYS A 948 -17.23 -12.34 -26.43
C LYS A 948 -17.38 -10.83 -26.25
N LEU A 949 -17.07 -10.29 -25.07
CA LEU A 949 -17.17 -8.84 -24.82
C LEU A 949 -16.12 -8.06 -25.60
N PHE A 950 -14.85 -8.46 -25.55
CA PHE A 950 -13.75 -7.73 -26.20
C PHE A 950 -13.92 -7.74 -27.73
N LYS A 951 -14.41 -8.85 -28.32
CA LYS A 951 -14.79 -8.90 -29.73
C LYS A 951 -15.92 -7.92 -30.03
N GLY A 952 -16.95 -7.91 -29.18
CA GLY A 952 -18.05 -6.96 -29.27
C GLY A 952 -17.57 -5.51 -29.22
N PHE A 953 -16.59 -5.20 -28.37
CA PHE A 953 -15.97 -3.88 -28.30
C PHE A 953 -15.29 -3.52 -29.63
N PHE A 954 -14.47 -4.39 -30.21
CA PHE A 954 -13.88 -4.15 -31.52
C PHE A 954 -14.92 -4.00 -32.65
N ASP A 955 -15.99 -4.81 -32.62
CA ASP A 955 -17.00 -4.84 -33.68
C ASP A 955 -18.01 -3.68 -33.61
N TYR A 956 -18.28 -3.12 -32.43
CA TYR A 956 -19.34 -2.13 -32.24
C TYR A 956 -18.86 -0.78 -31.71
N PHE A 957 -17.60 -0.62 -31.29
CA PHE A 957 -17.10 0.63 -30.72
C PHE A 957 -17.33 1.84 -31.64
N GLU A 958 -17.06 1.72 -32.94
CA GLU A 958 -17.24 2.85 -33.88
C GLU A 958 -18.69 3.34 -33.88
N GLU A 959 -19.65 2.43 -34.01
CA GLU A 959 -21.08 2.75 -33.98
C GLU A 959 -21.49 3.35 -32.63
N VAL A 960 -21.02 2.78 -31.52
CA VAL A 960 -21.37 3.25 -30.17
C VAL A 960 -20.77 4.63 -29.90
N ASP A 961 -19.52 4.88 -30.27
CA ASP A 961 -18.88 6.20 -30.08
C ASP A 961 -19.65 7.32 -30.81
N HIS A 962 -20.22 7.02 -31.98
CA HIS A 962 -21.09 7.96 -32.69
C HIS A 962 -22.33 8.38 -31.89
N GLU A 963 -22.88 7.50 -31.05
CA GLU A 963 -24.01 7.83 -30.15
C GLU A 963 -23.62 8.91 -29.11
N PHE A 964 -22.32 9.03 -28.77
CA PHE A 964 -21.80 9.95 -27.75
C PHE A 964 -21.17 11.24 -28.29
N ARG A 965 -21.18 11.50 -29.60
CA ARG A 965 -20.57 12.70 -30.20
C ARG A 965 -21.17 14.04 -29.73
N GLY A 966 -22.35 14.03 -29.14
CA GLY A 966 -23.01 15.21 -28.57
C GLY A 966 -22.79 15.41 -27.07
N CYS A 967 -22.08 14.50 -26.40
CA CYS A 967 -21.83 14.51 -24.96
C CYS A 967 -20.55 15.25 -24.57
#